data_AF-A0A1F5SX09-F1
#
_entry.id   AF-A0A1F5SX09-F1
#
_cell.length_a   1.000
_cell.length_b   1.000
_cell.length_c   1.000
_cell.angle_alpha   90.00
_cell.angle_beta   90.00
_cell.angle_gamma   90.00
#
_symmetry.space_group_name_H-M   'P 1'
#
loop_
_entity.id
_entity.type
_entity.pdbx_description
1 polymer ?
#
loop_
_entity_poly.entity_id
_entity_poly.type
_entity_poly.pdbx_seq_one_letter_code
_entity_poly.pdbx_strand_id
1 'polypeptide(L)'
;MTNFGEKFLHQKDTELHLSDPAMHEQDRKKRRGEQTTQKPAEKLSDWMKVLERTHLGHRDDPKVMERLKQYYYRRYVTLTLDDIPQGYWNNQAEIMIRQGYGGDLEQNGVEKRVIRDESDEQIVNYIFPVEMREQSLVVVRNNQAKSLETWFNYLTSDDAQYPMWAKYWAFTSMLKMGKLVKKEDINGSVKAQFQRRTGSTTNTFPLLNSRALAKTIGVMIGYLEEKERVAREKQKPKEQREEELLKLQIKNDSKKLKENEFIKLLSKENFAKLYAQFLLEIPEYATEGLEEIKGEWKIFPQKSKPDELVKSLEGYPLEWCTADIETARKQLAGGDFYVYYSYNEDGEAVIPRIAIRMEGKEKIAEVRGIATDQNLDPYIGPVVEKKMDEFGKEGDEYKQKTADMEQLTDVWERNRQGQELAKSDLRFLYEFDGKIKGFGYEADPRLEEIKSNRKDIRADLVVVTGFPKDKISLTNEEAVSGEIKFHYGNLSLSGLTTAEGLKLPENIGRDIDLSGLTTAEGLKLPKIIGGNLDLSGLTTAEGLNLPESIGGKLYLSGLETAEGLKLPESIGGNLYLSGLTTAKGLELPKSIGGSLALRGLKTADGLKLPESIGGLLNLSGLTTAKGLIMPECIGGNLELQDLTTAEGLKLPEIIGGSLSLMKLTTAKGLNLPENIGRDLDLSGLTTAKGLKLPENIGRDLELSGLTTAEGLKLPESIGGKLYLSGLTTAEGLKLPESIGSDLFLNGLMTVEGLKLPESIGGDFVLSGLTTAEGLKLPESIGGDLVLSGLTTADGLKLPENIGGDIDLSGLKTAEGLKLPVAFQGKIYCKNLSIKQREDLSKNYPNAKII
;
A
#
# COMPACT_ATOMS: atom_id res chain seq x y z
N MET A 1 -15.53 -39.70 -37.33
CA MET A 1 -14.31 -40.27 -36.73
C MET A 1 -14.47 -40.26 -35.21
N THR A 2 -15.20 -41.23 -34.67
CA THR A 2 -15.88 -41.04 -33.39
C THR A 2 -15.02 -41.51 -32.20
N ASN A 3 -14.64 -40.54 -31.37
CA ASN A 3 -14.22 -40.69 -29.96
C ASN A 3 -12.72 -40.92 -29.65
N PHE A 4 -11.77 -40.41 -30.46
CA PHE A 4 -10.33 -40.53 -30.12
C PHE A 4 -9.96 -39.79 -28.84
N GLY A 5 -10.58 -38.63 -28.58
CA GLY A 5 -10.36 -37.85 -27.37
C GLY A 5 -10.83 -38.57 -26.11
N GLU A 6 -11.97 -39.24 -26.16
CA GLU A 6 -12.47 -40.05 -25.05
C GLU A 6 -11.66 -41.32 -24.83
N LYS A 7 -11.13 -41.94 -25.89
CA LYS A 7 -10.12 -43.02 -25.75
C LYS A 7 -8.88 -42.50 -25.05
N PHE A 8 -8.42 -41.30 -25.40
CA PHE A 8 -7.29 -40.65 -24.75
C PHE A 8 -7.59 -40.39 -23.26
N LEU A 9 -8.76 -39.84 -22.91
CA LEU A 9 -9.15 -39.63 -21.52
C LEU A 9 -9.18 -40.95 -20.74
N HIS A 10 -9.74 -42.03 -21.32
CA HIS A 10 -9.72 -43.36 -20.70
C HIS A 10 -8.30 -43.92 -20.51
N GLN A 11 -7.36 -43.61 -21.41
CA GLN A 11 -5.95 -43.99 -21.24
C GLN A 11 -5.28 -43.22 -20.11
N LYS A 12 -5.68 -41.96 -19.86
CA LYS A 12 -5.16 -41.14 -18.76
C LYS A 12 -5.78 -41.48 -17.41
N ASP A 13 -7.02 -41.95 -17.43
CA ASP A 13 -7.75 -42.40 -16.26
C ASP A 13 -8.65 -43.57 -16.65
N THR A 14 -8.17 -44.78 -16.37
CA THR A 14 -8.85 -46.03 -16.74
C THR A 14 -10.17 -46.21 -16.03
N GLU A 15 -10.39 -45.53 -14.90
CA GLU A 15 -11.62 -45.63 -14.11
C GLU A 15 -12.60 -44.50 -14.40
N LEU A 16 -12.22 -43.49 -15.19
CA LEU A 16 -13.08 -42.33 -15.46
C LEU A 16 -14.46 -42.70 -16.02
N HIS A 17 -14.52 -43.75 -16.84
CA HIS A 17 -15.77 -44.26 -17.43
C HIS A 17 -16.72 -44.94 -16.43
N LEU A 18 -16.22 -45.21 -15.21
CA LEU A 18 -16.96 -45.76 -14.07
C LEU A 18 -17.30 -44.68 -13.03
N SER A 19 -16.86 -43.43 -13.24
CA SER A 19 -17.19 -42.33 -12.33
C SER A 19 -18.71 -42.14 -12.20
N ASP A 20 -19.16 -41.69 -11.02
CA ASP A 20 -20.59 -41.46 -10.75
C ASP A 20 -21.29 -40.65 -11.86
N PRO A 21 -20.72 -39.55 -12.39
CA PRO A 21 -21.35 -38.79 -13.47
C PRO A 21 -21.50 -39.60 -14.77
N ALA A 22 -20.50 -40.41 -15.14
CA ALA A 22 -20.53 -41.22 -16.35
C ALA A 22 -21.54 -42.38 -16.24
N MET A 23 -21.61 -43.02 -15.07
CA MET A 23 -22.57 -44.08 -14.80
C MET A 23 -24.00 -43.56 -14.66
N HIS A 24 -24.18 -42.39 -14.02
CA HIS A 24 -25.47 -41.72 -13.92
C HIS A 24 -26.07 -41.40 -15.29
N GLU A 25 -25.24 -41.00 -16.26
CA GLU A 25 -25.69 -40.79 -17.63
C GLU A 25 -26.21 -42.07 -18.29
N GLN A 26 -25.52 -43.21 -18.09
CA GLN A 26 -25.98 -44.50 -18.60
C GLN A 26 -27.30 -44.94 -17.94
N ASP A 27 -27.45 -44.71 -16.64
CA ASP A 27 -28.71 -44.99 -15.93
C ASP A 27 -29.85 -44.09 -16.41
N ARG A 28 -29.59 -42.80 -16.64
CA ARG A 28 -30.57 -41.87 -17.20
C ARG A 28 -31.04 -42.34 -18.58
N LYS A 29 -30.11 -42.72 -19.45
CA LYS A 29 -30.42 -43.27 -20.79
C LYS A 29 -31.28 -44.52 -20.69
N LYS A 30 -30.91 -45.46 -19.81
CA LYS A 30 -31.69 -46.68 -19.55
C LYS A 30 -33.12 -46.36 -19.12
N ARG A 31 -33.32 -45.38 -18.22
CA ARG A 31 -34.66 -44.94 -17.76
C ARG A 31 -35.49 -44.29 -18.87
N ARG A 32 -34.85 -43.62 -19.84
CA ARG A 32 -35.52 -42.99 -20.99
C ARG A 32 -35.71 -43.91 -22.19
N GLY A 33 -35.28 -45.18 -22.10
CA GLY A 33 -35.32 -46.13 -23.21
C GLY A 33 -34.29 -45.83 -24.32
N GLU A 34 -33.29 -44.99 -24.03
CA GLU A 34 -32.20 -44.69 -24.95
C GLU A 34 -31.14 -45.82 -24.93
N GLN A 35 -30.42 -46.00 -26.05
CA GLN A 35 -29.37 -47.03 -26.15
C GLN A 35 -28.20 -46.74 -25.18
N THR A 36 -27.86 -47.73 -24.36
CA THR A 36 -26.70 -47.71 -23.45
C THR A 36 -25.50 -48.42 -24.07
N THR A 37 -24.30 -48.16 -23.55
CA THR A 37 -23.06 -48.76 -24.04
C THR A 37 -22.20 -49.32 -22.92
N GLN A 38 -21.49 -50.41 -23.20
CA GLN A 38 -20.48 -50.98 -22.31
C GLN A 38 -19.05 -50.53 -22.64
N LYS A 39 -18.83 -49.89 -23.79
CA LYS A 39 -17.49 -49.49 -24.22
C LYS A 39 -17.06 -48.22 -23.47
N PRO A 40 -15.89 -48.20 -22.81
CA PRO A 40 -15.44 -47.06 -22.02
C PRO A 40 -15.47 -45.71 -22.76
N ALA A 41 -14.93 -45.66 -23.99
CA ALA A 41 -14.89 -44.43 -24.77
C ALA A 41 -16.28 -43.93 -25.22
N GLU A 42 -17.25 -44.82 -25.41
CA GLU A 42 -18.63 -44.43 -25.72
C GLU A 42 -19.37 -43.92 -24.47
N LYS A 43 -19.15 -44.54 -23.29
CA LYS A 43 -19.67 -44.04 -22.00
C LYS A 43 -19.16 -42.63 -21.71
N LEU A 44 -17.86 -42.41 -21.92
CA LEU A 44 -17.24 -41.09 -21.77
C LEU A 44 -17.80 -40.10 -22.79
N SER A 45 -18.04 -40.50 -24.04
CA SER A 45 -18.61 -39.60 -25.06
C SER A 45 -20.02 -39.16 -24.70
N ASP A 46 -20.83 -40.06 -24.16
CA ASP A 46 -22.15 -39.73 -23.64
C ASP A 46 -22.07 -38.73 -22.48
N TRP A 47 -21.16 -38.95 -21.54
CA TRP A 47 -20.94 -38.04 -20.43
C TRP A 47 -20.38 -36.68 -20.87
N MET A 48 -19.47 -36.63 -21.85
CA MET A 48 -18.94 -35.37 -22.40
C MET A 48 -20.05 -34.52 -23.01
N LYS A 49 -21.07 -35.12 -23.65
CA LYS A 49 -22.26 -34.38 -24.13
C LYS A 49 -23.08 -33.79 -23.00
N VAL A 50 -23.13 -34.45 -21.84
CA VAL A 50 -23.79 -33.89 -20.65
C VAL A 50 -22.99 -32.71 -20.11
N LEU A 51 -21.67 -32.85 -19.98
CA LEU A 51 -20.78 -31.75 -19.58
C LEU A 51 -20.93 -30.56 -20.53
N GLU A 52 -20.91 -30.80 -21.84
CA GLU A 52 -21.11 -29.76 -22.86
C GLU A 52 -22.45 -29.03 -22.69
N ARG A 53 -23.57 -29.76 -22.56
CA ARG A 53 -24.89 -29.15 -22.34
C ARG A 53 -24.95 -28.35 -21.04
N THR A 54 -24.40 -28.89 -19.96
CA THR A 54 -24.46 -28.27 -18.63
C THR A 54 -23.58 -27.04 -18.52
N HIS A 55 -22.41 -27.05 -19.14
CA HIS A 55 -21.41 -25.98 -19.01
C HIS A 55 -21.47 -24.94 -20.13
N LEU A 56 -21.91 -25.34 -21.32
CA LEU A 56 -21.97 -24.45 -22.50
C LEU A 56 -23.41 -24.08 -22.86
N GLY A 57 -24.40 -24.90 -22.50
CA GLY A 57 -25.82 -24.65 -22.82
C GLY A 57 -26.51 -23.58 -21.97
N HIS A 58 -25.83 -23.05 -20.95
CA HIS A 58 -26.36 -22.06 -20.01
C HIS A 58 -25.45 -20.82 -19.87
N ARG A 59 -24.65 -20.53 -20.91
CA ARG A 59 -23.73 -19.37 -20.94
C ARG A 59 -24.42 -18.06 -20.62
N ASP A 60 -25.65 -17.90 -21.12
CA ASP A 60 -26.45 -16.68 -20.95
C ASP A 60 -27.25 -16.64 -19.64
N ASP A 61 -27.13 -17.66 -18.78
CA ASP A 61 -27.77 -17.69 -17.46
C ASP A 61 -26.72 -17.54 -16.34
N PRO A 62 -26.52 -16.30 -15.82
CA PRO A 62 -25.56 -16.04 -14.76
C PRO A 62 -25.80 -16.87 -13.50
N LYS A 63 -27.05 -17.22 -13.18
CA LYS A 63 -27.37 -17.99 -11.96
C LYS A 63 -26.92 -19.43 -12.08
N VAL A 64 -27.04 -20.03 -13.27
CA VAL A 64 -26.54 -21.40 -13.52
C VAL A 64 -25.02 -21.41 -13.51
N MET A 65 -24.38 -20.44 -14.17
CA MET A 65 -22.92 -20.33 -14.20
C MET A 65 -22.34 -20.13 -12.80
N GLU A 66 -22.98 -19.31 -11.97
CA GLU A 66 -22.56 -19.12 -10.58
C GLU A 66 -22.70 -20.41 -9.76
N ARG A 67 -23.79 -21.18 -9.94
CA ARG A 67 -23.95 -22.48 -9.26
C ARG A 67 -22.84 -23.47 -9.63
N LEU A 68 -22.42 -23.49 -10.90
CA LEU A 68 -21.31 -24.33 -11.37
C LEU A 68 -19.98 -23.90 -10.75
N LYS A 69 -19.69 -22.60 -10.73
CA LYS A 69 -18.50 -22.04 -10.05
C LYS A 69 -18.47 -22.45 -8.58
N GLN A 70 -19.58 -22.26 -7.86
CA GLN A 70 -19.72 -22.64 -6.46
C GLN A 70 -19.57 -24.15 -6.22
N TYR A 71 -20.00 -25.00 -7.16
CA TYR A 71 -19.72 -26.44 -7.10
C TYR A 71 -18.21 -26.72 -7.15
N TYR A 72 -17.49 -26.05 -8.06
CA TYR A 72 -16.05 -26.22 -8.20
C TYR A 72 -15.24 -25.63 -7.05
N TYR A 73 -15.64 -24.47 -6.51
CA TYR A 73 -14.99 -23.88 -5.33
C TYR A 73 -15.08 -24.82 -4.12
N ARG A 74 -16.27 -25.35 -3.81
CA ARG A 74 -16.45 -26.31 -2.71
C ARG A 74 -15.62 -27.59 -2.88
N ARG A 75 -15.32 -27.98 -4.12
CA ARG A 75 -14.58 -29.21 -4.41
C ARG A 75 -13.07 -29.02 -4.42
N TYR A 76 -12.58 -27.85 -4.80
CA TYR A 76 -11.16 -27.64 -5.12
C TYR A 76 -10.48 -26.52 -4.32
N VAL A 77 -11.23 -25.67 -3.61
CA VAL A 77 -10.72 -24.62 -2.72
C VAL A 77 -11.02 -25.01 -1.28
N THR A 78 -10.31 -26.04 -0.80
CA THR A 78 -10.62 -26.74 0.46
C THR A 78 -9.65 -26.48 1.60
N LEU A 79 -8.57 -25.73 1.35
CA LEU A 79 -7.48 -25.45 2.29
C LEU A 79 -8.03 -24.93 3.62
N THR A 80 -7.69 -25.51 4.77
CA THR A 80 -8.01 -24.99 6.11
C THR A 80 -6.79 -24.30 6.74
N LEU A 81 -6.96 -23.71 7.92
CA LEU A 81 -5.87 -23.01 8.60
C LEU A 81 -4.71 -23.95 8.94
N ASP A 82 -5.02 -25.17 9.35
CA ASP A 82 -4.04 -26.21 9.73
C ASP A 82 -3.32 -26.81 8.51
N ASP A 83 -3.89 -26.67 7.32
CA ASP A 83 -3.26 -27.12 6.08
C ASP A 83 -2.15 -26.17 5.61
N ILE A 84 -2.12 -24.92 6.09
CA ILE A 84 -1.10 -23.94 5.68
C ILE A 84 0.25 -24.31 6.33
N PRO A 85 1.28 -24.64 5.54
CA PRO A 85 2.55 -25.10 6.07
C PRO A 85 3.33 -23.96 6.75
N GLN A 86 4.12 -24.28 7.79
CA GLN A 86 4.95 -23.31 8.50
C GLN A 86 5.89 -22.51 7.57
N GLY A 87 6.40 -23.15 6.51
CA GLY A 87 7.24 -22.49 5.51
C GLY A 87 6.54 -21.32 4.78
N TYR A 88 5.21 -21.34 4.64
CA TYR A 88 4.47 -20.20 4.08
C TYR A 88 4.60 -18.98 5.00
N TRP A 89 4.38 -19.15 6.30
CA TRP A 89 4.49 -18.08 7.30
C TRP A 89 5.91 -17.55 7.41
N ASN A 90 6.90 -18.46 7.40
CA ASN A 90 8.31 -18.07 7.42
C ASN A 90 8.68 -17.22 6.21
N ASN A 91 8.23 -17.60 5.01
CA ASN A 91 8.48 -16.81 3.80
C ASN A 91 7.80 -15.43 3.86
N GLN A 92 6.58 -15.33 4.39
CA GLN A 92 5.91 -14.03 4.57
C GLN A 92 6.68 -13.13 5.53
N ALA A 93 7.10 -13.67 6.68
CA ALA A 93 7.92 -12.92 7.64
C ALA A 93 9.26 -12.50 7.05
N GLU A 94 9.92 -13.38 6.29
CA GLU A 94 11.23 -13.07 5.67
C GLU A 94 11.14 -11.94 4.65
N ILE A 95 10.10 -11.92 3.80
CA ILE A 95 9.86 -10.81 2.86
C ILE A 95 9.69 -9.50 3.62
N MET A 96 8.85 -9.50 4.66
CA MET A 96 8.59 -8.32 5.49
C MET A 96 9.86 -7.84 6.21
N ILE A 97 10.65 -8.74 6.77
CA ILE A 97 11.93 -8.42 7.43
C ILE A 97 12.92 -7.82 6.45
N ARG A 98 13.08 -8.40 5.26
CA ARG A 98 13.99 -7.87 4.23
C ARG A 98 13.61 -6.45 3.82
N GLN A 99 12.32 -6.12 3.83
CA GLN A 99 11.79 -4.77 3.58
C GLN A 99 11.85 -3.85 4.81
N GLY A 100 12.31 -4.31 5.97
CA GLY A 100 12.42 -3.50 7.18
C GLY A 100 11.17 -3.46 8.06
N TYR A 101 10.14 -4.27 7.79
CA TYR A 101 8.95 -4.44 8.64
C TYR A 101 9.20 -5.42 9.82
N GLY A 102 10.46 -5.77 10.10
CA GLY A 102 10.78 -6.77 11.13
C GLY A 102 10.29 -6.37 12.53
N GLY A 103 10.43 -5.09 12.91
CA GLY A 103 9.95 -4.60 14.19
C GLY A 103 8.42 -4.55 14.26
N ASP A 104 7.77 -4.25 13.14
CA ASP A 104 6.30 -4.24 13.06
C ASP A 104 5.75 -5.65 13.27
N LEU A 105 6.42 -6.70 12.79
CA LEU A 105 6.03 -8.09 13.06
C LEU A 105 6.03 -8.38 14.57
N GLU A 106 7.09 -7.98 15.28
CA GLU A 106 7.20 -8.17 16.73
C GLU A 106 6.12 -7.40 17.50
N GLN A 107 5.89 -6.13 17.13
CA GLN A 107 4.85 -5.29 17.72
C GLN A 107 3.44 -5.88 17.50
N ASN A 108 3.22 -6.49 16.35
CA ASN A 108 1.96 -7.15 16.01
C ASN A 108 1.82 -8.58 16.60
N GLY A 109 2.74 -8.99 17.48
CA GLY A 109 2.66 -10.26 18.21
C GLY A 109 3.11 -11.49 17.43
N VAL A 110 3.90 -11.32 16.36
CA VAL A 110 4.53 -12.45 15.66
C VAL A 110 5.72 -12.95 16.47
N GLU A 111 5.66 -14.20 16.94
CA GLU A 111 6.73 -14.77 17.76
C GLU A 111 7.82 -15.43 16.90
N LYS A 112 9.09 -15.12 17.15
CA LYS A 112 10.24 -15.84 16.60
C LYS A 112 10.58 -17.04 17.48
N ARG A 113 10.47 -18.26 16.95
CA ARG A 113 10.86 -19.51 17.61
C ARG A 113 12.02 -20.16 16.88
N VAL A 114 13.14 -20.31 17.57
CA VAL A 114 14.31 -21.04 17.05
C VAL A 114 14.22 -22.48 17.52
N ILE A 115 14.15 -23.40 16.58
CA ILE A 115 14.22 -24.84 16.83
C ILE A 115 15.50 -25.40 16.20
N ARG A 116 16.01 -26.50 16.75
CA ARG A 116 17.11 -27.26 16.14
C ARG A 116 16.51 -28.46 15.42
N ASP A 117 16.94 -28.68 14.19
CA ASP A 117 16.55 -29.89 13.46
C ASP A 117 17.40 -31.10 13.85
N GLU A 118 17.16 -32.24 13.20
CA GLU A 118 17.89 -33.49 13.46
C GLU A 118 19.39 -33.40 13.09
N SER A 119 19.79 -32.41 12.30
CA SER A 119 21.17 -32.13 11.88
C SER A 119 21.87 -31.09 12.77
N ASP A 120 21.21 -30.65 13.86
CA ASP A 120 21.61 -29.54 14.73
C ASP A 120 21.63 -28.16 14.03
N GLU A 121 20.96 -28.04 12.87
CA GLU A 121 20.78 -26.76 12.18
C GLU A 121 19.63 -25.97 12.82
N GLN A 122 19.84 -24.67 12.97
CA GLN A 122 18.82 -23.77 13.53
C GLN A 122 17.79 -23.41 12.46
N ILE A 123 16.54 -23.84 12.68
CA ILE A 123 15.37 -23.42 11.90
C ILE A 123 14.66 -22.32 12.67
N VAL A 124 14.41 -21.19 12.01
CA VAL A 124 13.64 -20.07 12.56
C VAL A 124 12.20 -20.17 12.06
N ASN A 125 11.26 -20.29 12.99
CA ASN A 125 9.84 -20.26 12.70
C ASN A 125 9.20 -18.97 13.21
N TYR A 126 8.42 -18.33 12.37
CA TYR A 126 7.62 -17.16 12.72
C TYR A 126 6.17 -17.58 12.96
N ILE A 127 5.69 -17.38 14.19
CA ILE A 127 4.35 -17.80 14.61
C ILE A 127 3.44 -16.58 14.60
N PHE A 128 2.58 -16.50 13.58
CA PHE A 128 1.62 -15.42 13.44
C PHE A 128 0.40 -15.62 14.36
N PRO A 129 -0.17 -14.53 14.92
CA PRO A 129 -1.45 -14.57 15.64
C PRO A 129 -2.56 -15.25 14.82
N VAL A 130 -3.49 -15.90 15.52
CA VAL A 130 -4.57 -16.68 14.87
C VAL A 130 -5.38 -15.78 13.92
N GLU A 131 -5.68 -14.56 14.34
CA GLU A 131 -6.47 -13.58 13.60
C GLU A 131 -5.80 -13.22 12.26
N MET A 132 -4.47 -13.01 12.27
CA MET A 132 -3.70 -12.73 11.04
C MET A 132 -3.65 -13.95 10.12
N ARG A 133 -3.54 -15.15 10.69
CA ARG A 133 -3.55 -16.38 9.90
C ARG A 133 -4.91 -16.63 9.26
N GLU A 134 -6.01 -16.34 9.96
CA GLU A 134 -7.37 -16.43 9.44
C GLU A 134 -7.61 -15.45 8.29
N GLN A 135 -7.18 -14.20 8.44
CA GLN A 135 -7.25 -13.20 7.36
C GLN A 135 -6.45 -13.65 6.13
N SER A 136 -5.25 -14.16 6.34
CA SER A 136 -4.40 -14.71 5.28
C SER A 136 -5.04 -15.92 4.60
N LEU A 137 -5.71 -16.81 5.36
CA LEU A 137 -6.45 -17.94 4.80
C LEU A 137 -7.58 -17.48 3.87
N VAL A 138 -8.34 -16.44 4.25
CA VAL A 138 -9.38 -15.85 3.40
C VAL A 138 -8.77 -15.37 2.08
N VAL A 139 -7.66 -14.63 2.13
CA VAL A 139 -6.95 -14.14 0.94
C VAL A 139 -6.48 -15.31 0.06
N VAL A 140 -5.86 -16.33 0.65
CA VAL A 140 -5.39 -17.53 -0.09
C VAL A 140 -6.56 -18.24 -0.79
N ARG A 141 -7.68 -18.46 -0.10
CA ARG A 141 -8.87 -19.11 -0.68
C ARG A 141 -9.48 -18.27 -1.80
N ASN A 142 -9.62 -16.96 -1.60
CA ASN A 142 -10.16 -16.06 -2.64
C ASN A 142 -9.28 -16.09 -3.89
N ASN A 143 -7.95 -16.03 -3.73
CA ASN A 143 -7.00 -16.13 -4.84
C ASN A 143 -7.11 -17.48 -5.59
N GLN A 144 -7.29 -18.59 -4.87
CA GLN A 144 -7.52 -19.90 -5.50
C GLN A 144 -8.88 -19.96 -6.22
N ALA A 145 -9.95 -19.46 -5.61
CA ALA A 145 -11.26 -19.42 -6.25
C ALA A 145 -11.24 -18.59 -7.53
N LYS A 146 -10.58 -17.41 -7.50
CA LYS A 146 -10.52 -16.52 -8.65
C LYS A 146 -9.70 -17.10 -9.79
N SER A 147 -8.51 -17.63 -9.51
CA SER A 147 -7.70 -18.30 -10.53
C SER A 147 -8.41 -19.51 -11.15
N LEU A 148 -9.21 -20.25 -10.38
CA LEU A 148 -10.07 -21.31 -10.90
C LEU A 148 -11.20 -20.77 -11.78
N GLU A 149 -11.80 -19.65 -11.35
CA GLU A 149 -12.85 -18.96 -12.09
C GLU A 149 -12.39 -18.53 -13.48
N THR A 150 -11.18 -17.98 -13.60
CA THR A 150 -10.62 -17.55 -14.88
C THR A 150 -10.57 -18.71 -15.89
N TRP A 151 -10.10 -19.89 -15.46
CA TRP A 151 -10.13 -21.09 -16.31
C TRP A 151 -11.54 -21.53 -16.65
N PHE A 152 -12.46 -21.51 -15.69
CA PHE A 152 -13.84 -21.90 -15.90
C PHE A 152 -14.53 -20.97 -16.91
N ASN A 153 -14.44 -19.66 -16.71
CA ASN A 153 -15.03 -18.63 -17.57
C ASN A 153 -14.50 -18.77 -19.00
N TYR A 154 -13.18 -18.89 -19.19
CA TYR A 154 -12.62 -19.05 -20.53
C TYR A 154 -13.02 -20.36 -21.19
N LEU A 155 -12.89 -21.51 -20.52
CA LEU A 155 -13.24 -22.79 -21.12
C LEU A 155 -14.74 -22.90 -21.44
N THR A 156 -15.58 -22.12 -20.76
CA THR A 156 -17.01 -22.02 -21.05
C THR A 156 -17.37 -20.90 -22.01
N SER A 157 -16.46 -19.98 -22.38
CA SER A 157 -16.73 -18.89 -23.33
C SER A 157 -16.82 -19.36 -24.79
N ASP A 158 -17.26 -18.46 -25.66
CA ASP A 158 -17.30 -18.68 -27.12
C ASP A 158 -15.91 -18.72 -27.77
N ASP A 159 -14.89 -18.15 -27.11
CA ASP A 159 -13.51 -18.12 -27.60
C ASP A 159 -12.80 -19.47 -27.48
N ALA A 160 -13.19 -20.29 -26.49
CA ALA A 160 -12.65 -21.63 -26.30
C ALA A 160 -13.34 -22.64 -27.22
N GLN A 161 -13.05 -22.57 -28.53
CA GLN A 161 -13.55 -23.46 -29.59
C GLN A 161 -12.85 -24.84 -29.58
N TYR A 162 -12.73 -25.48 -28.42
CA TYR A 162 -12.09 -26.79 -28.25
C TYR A 162 -13.12 -27.92 -28.07
N PRO A 163 -12.82 -29.16 -28.50
CA PRO A 163 -13.62 -30.32 -28.16
C PRO A 163 -13.77 -30.49 -26.63
N MET A 164 -14.93 -30.96 -26.17
CA MET A 164 -15.22 -31.05 -24.73
C MET A 164 -14.23 -31.94 -23.97
N TRP A 165 -13.73 -33.01 -24.59
CA TRP A 165 -12.70 -33.86 -23.97
C TRP A 165 -11.38 -33.09 -23.70
N ALA A 166 -11.01 -32.14 -24.57
CA ALA A 166 -9.79 -31.36 -24.45
C ALA A 166 -9.94 -30.27 -23.37
N LYS A 167 -11.12 -29.63 -23.31
CA LYS A 167 -11.48 -28.73 -22.21
C LYS A 167 -11.42 -29.45 -20.86
N TYR A 168 -11.98 -30.67 -20.79
CA TYR A 168 -11.93 -31.51 -19.59
C TYR A 168 -10.49 -31.87 -19.22
N TRP A 169 -9.66 -32.27 -20.19
CA TRP A 169 -8.26 -32.60 -19.97
C TRP A 169 -7.45 -31.41 -19.44
N ALA A 170 -7.63 -30.23 -20.04
CA ALA A 170 -6.97 -29.00 -19.59
C ALA A 170 -7.39 -28.63 -18.17
N PHE A 171 -8.69 -28.55 -17.90
CA PHE A 171 -9.23 -28.19 -16.58
C PHE A 171 -8.75 -29.16 -15.49
N THR A 172 -8.88 -30.47 -15.71
CA THR A 172 -8.47 -31.48 -14.72
C THR A 172 -6.96 -31.60 -14.54
N SER A 173 -6.17 -31.23 -15.55
CA SER A 173 -4.71 -31.16 -15.43
C SER A 173 -4.29 -29.94 -14.60
N MET A 174 -4.87 -28.77 -14.91
CA MET A 174 -4.63 -27.52 -14.18
C MET A 174 -4.93 -27.65 -12.68
N LEU A 175 -6.00 -28.37 -12.32
CA LEU A 175 -6.35 -28.63 -10.92
C LEU A 175 -5.25 -29.37 -10.12
N LYS A 176 -4.32 -30.05 -10.80
CA LYS A 176 -3.22 -30.81 -10.18
C LYS A 176 -1.91 -30.02 -10.15
N MET A 177 -1.89 -28.81 -10.71
CA MET A 177 -0.71 -27.98 -10.89
C MET A 177 -0.62 -26.91 -9.79
N GLY A 178 0.58 -26.73 -9.24
CA GLY A 178 0.94 -25.72 -8.24
C GLY A 178 1.75 -24.57 -8.87
N LYS A 179 2.67 -23.96 -8.11
CA LYS A 179 3.54 -22.86 -8.58
C LYS A 179 4.37 -23.31 -9.79
N LEU A 180 4.50 -22.44 -10.80
CA LEU A 180 5.46 -22.61 -11.89
C LEU A 180 6.85 -22.24 -11.37
N VAL A 181 7.77 -23.20 -11.38
CA VAL A 181 9.17 -22.96 -10.98
C VAL A 181 10.01 -22.86 -12.24
N LYS A 182 10.67 -21.71 -12.43
CA LYS A 182 11.65 -21.48 -13.48
C LYS A 182 13.05 -21.81 -12.95
N LYS A 183 13.89 -22.41 -13.79
CA LYS A 183 15.31 -22.66 -13.52
C LYS A 183 16.09 -22.23 -14.74
N GLU A 184 17.06 -21.36 -14.53
CA GLU A 184 18.03 -20.96 -15.53
C GLU A 184 19.27 -21.83 -15.38
N ASP A 185 19.80 -22.32 -16.49
CA ASP A 185 21.10 -22.99 -16.51
C ASP A 185 22.24 -22.00 -16.76
N ILE A 186 23.49 -22.45 -16.57
CA ILE A 186 24.70 -21.63 -16.73
C ILE A 186 24.85 -21.00 -18.13
N ASN A 187 24.08 -21.47 -19.12
CA ASN A 187 24.13 -20.99 -20.49
C ASN A 187 22.96 -20.04 -20.82
N GLY A 188 22.19 -19.61 -19.81
CA GLY A 188 21.04 -18.71 -19.96
C GLY A 188 19.76 -19.41 -20.47
N SER A 189 19.74 -20.75 -20.54
CA SER A 189 18.54 -21.48 -20.98
C SER A 189 17.57 -21.68 -19.81
N VAL A 190 16.36 -21.15 -19.96
CA VAL A 190 15.30 -21.23 -18.95
C VAL A 190 14.42 -22.45 -19.18
N LYS A 191 14.33 -23.33 -18.17
CA LYS A 191 13.36 -24.43 -18.10
C LYS A 191 12.32 -24.13 -17.03
N ALA A 192 11.08 -24.55 -17.24
CA ALA A 192 10.02 -24.35 -16.25
C ALA A 192 9.22 -25.63 -16.01
N GLN A 193 8.81 -25.82 -14.76
CA GLN A 193 8.03 -26.95 -14.33
C GLN A 193 7.02 -26.53 -13.27
N PHE A 194 5.78 -26.96 -13.43
CA PHE A 194 4.78 -26.81 -12.38
C PHE A 194 5.03 -27.82 -11.25
N GLN A 195 5.00 -27.32 -10.02
CA GLN A 195 4.89 -28.17 -8.84
C GLN A 195 3.57 -28.94 -8.86
N ARG A 196 3.49 -30.03 -8.09
CA ARG A 196 2.24 -30.76 -7.91
C ARG A 196 1.45 -30.13 -6.77
N ARG A 197 0.14 -29.93 -6.98
CA ARG A 197 -0.77 -29.46 -5.93
C ARG A 197 -1.06 -30.58 -4.91
N THR A 198 -1.05 -30.19 -3.64
CA THR A 198 -1.35 -30.99 -2.45
C THR A 198 -2.46 -30.29 -1.65
N GLY A 199 -2.96 -30.95 -0.58
CA GLY A 199 -3.92 -30.34 0.34
C GLY A 199 -3.40 -29.06 1.02
N SER A 200 -2.08 -28.90 1.12
CA SER A 200 -1.39 -27.76 1.74
C SER A 200 -0.92 -26.67 0.76
N THR A 201 -1.31 -26.75 -0.51
CA THR A 201 -0.87 -25.76 -1.51
C THR A 201 -1.59 -24.43 -1.29
N THR A 202 -0.83 -23.37 -1.04
CA THR A 202 -1.33 -22.00 -0.85
C THR A 202 -1.36 -21.19 -2.15
N ASN A 203 -0.54 -21.54 -3.15
CA ASN A 203 -0.53 -20.82 -4.42
C ASN A 203 -1.86 -20.91 -5.17
N THR A 204 -2.12 -19.92 -6.04
CA THR A 204 -3.20 -19.93 -7.02
C THR A 204 -3.09 -21.09 -8.01
N PHE A 205 -4.19 -21.41 -8.70
CA PHE A 205 -4.10 -22.27 -9.86
C PHE A 205 -3.23 -21.60 -10.94
N PRO A 206 -2.56 -22.39 -11.80
CA PRO A 206 -1.73 -21.86 -12.87
C PRO A 206 -2.46 -20.77 -13.64
N LEU A 207 -1.78 -19.70 -13.99
CA LEU A 207 -2.39 -18.68 -14.83
C LEU A 207 -2.88 -19.29 -16.15
N LEU A 208 -4.08 -18.88 -16.58
CA LEU A 208 -4.57 -19.10 -17.92
C LEU A 208 -3.92 -18.11 -18.91
N ASN A 209 -3.28 -18.64 -19.93
CA ASN A 209 -2.88 -17.93 -21.12
C ASN A 209 -3.51 -18.63 -22.32
N SER A 210 -4.46 -17.95 -22.98
CA SER A 210 -5.24 -18.51 -24.08
C SER A 210 -4.37 -18.96 -25.25
N ARG A 211 -3.31 -18.22 -25.59
CA ARG A 211 -2.36 -18.53 -26.67
C ARG A 211 -1.54 -19.79 -26.37
N ALA A 212 -0.96 -19.89 -25.19
CA ALA A 212 -0.23 -21.10 -24.77
C ALA A 212 -1.16 -22.31 -24.66
N LEU A 213 -2.40 -22.11 -24.20
CA LEU A 213 -3.40 -23.17 -24.12
C LEU A 213 -3.83 -23.64 -25.51
N ALA A 214 -4.08 -22.73 -26.44
CA ALA A 214 -4.44 -23.04 -27.82
C ALA A 214 -3.35 -23.88 -28.49
N LYS A 215 -2.08 -23.47 -28.33
CA LYS A 215 -0.93 -24.27 -28.80
C LYS A 215 -0.91 -25.64 -28.14
N THR A 216 -1.02 -25.70 -26.81
CA THR A 216 -1.01 -26.96 -26.04
C THR A 216 -2.08 -27.95 -26.51
N ILE A 217 -3.32 -27.47 -26.67
CA ILE A 217 -4.43 -28.30 -27.14
C ILE A 217 -4.26 -28.66 -28.62
N GLY A 218 -3.91 -27.71 -29.47
CA GLY A 218 -3.76 -27.90 -30.91
C GLY A 218 -2.74 -28.98 -31.26
N VAL A 219 -1.55 -28.92 -30.67
CA VAL A 219 -0.48 -29.91 -30.92
C VAL A 219 -0.87 -31.30 -30.39
N MET A 220 -1.63 -31.36 -29.29
CA MET A 220 -2.13 -32.61 -28.72
C MET A 220 -3.23 -33.22 -29.59
N ILE A 221 -4.13 -32.41 -30.16
CA ILE A 221 -5.15 -32.87 -31.11
C ILE A 221 -4.46 -33.48 -32.34
N GLY A 222 -3.54 -32.75 -32.97
CA GLY A 222 -2.81 -33.24 -34.14
C GLY A 222 -2.04 -34.53 -33.85
N TYR A 223 -1.40 -34.63 -32.68
CA TYR A 223 -0.74 -35.85 -32.24
C TYR A 223 -1.70 -37.04 -32.08
N LEU A 224 -2.88 -36.84 -31.49
CA LEU A 224 -3.85 -37.93 -31.28
C LEU A 224 -4.50 -38.39 -32.59
N GLU A 225 -4.81 -37.45 -33.49
CA GLU A 225 -5.37 -37.77 -34.82
C GLU A 225 -4.39 -38.65 -35.59
N GLU A 226 -3.11 -38.28 -35.57
CA GLU A 226 -2.06 -39.02 -36.27
C GLU A 226 -1.76 -40.37 -35.61
N LYS A 227 -1.73 -40.42 -34.27
CA LYS A 227 -1.62 -41.67 -33.50
C LYS A 227 -2.77 -42.62 -33.84
N GLU A 228 -3.99 -42.11 -34.04
CA GLU A 228 -5.13 -42.92 -34.45
C GLU A 228 -5.06 -43.33 -35.93
N ARG A 229 -4.54 -42.48 -36.83
CA ARG A 229 -4.27 -42.83 -38.24
C ARG A 229 -3.32 -44.03 -38.33
N VAL A 230 -2.16 -43.95 -37.67
CA VAL A 230 -1.16 -45.03 -37.64
C VAL A 230 -1.76 -46.31 -37.03
N ALA A 231 -2.60 -46.20 -36.00
CA ALA A 231 -3.26 -47.36 -35.40
C ALA A 231 -4.27 -48.06 -36.35
N ARG A 232 -4.84 -47.34 -37.34
CA ARG A 232 -5.80 -47.87 -38.33
C ARG A 232 -5.14 -48.51 -39.54
N GLU A 233 -3.93 -48.10 -39.91
CA GLU A 233 -3.14 -48.63 -41.05
C GLU A 233 -2.59 -50.05 -40.81
N LYS A 234 -3.40 -50.94 -40.22
CA LYS A 234 -3.05 -52.32 -39.83
C LYS A 234 -2.36 -53.10 -40.96
N GLN A 235 -1.03 -53.06 -40.99
CA GLN A 235 -0.17 -54.04 -41.66
C GLN A 235 1.33 -54.01 -41.27
N LYS A 236 1.76 -53.20 -40.28
CA LYS A 236 3.19 -53.12 -39.88
C LYS A 236 3.48 -53.60 -38.43
N PRO A 237 4.66 -54.20 -38.16
CA PRO A 237 5.13 -54.59 -36.82
C PRO A 237 5.23 -53.42 -35.84
N LYS A 238 5.18 -53.69 -34.53
CA LYS A 238 5.16 -52.68 -33.45
C LYS A 238 6.36 -51.72 -33.49
N GLU A 239 7.56 -52.22 -33.78
CA GLU A 239 8.81 -51.46 -33.87
C GLU A 239 8.79 -50.42 -35.02
N GLN A 240 8.17 -50.76 -36.16
CA GLN A 240 8.02 -49.83 -37.29
C GLN A 240 6.96 -48.74 -37.02
N ARG A 241 5.99 -48.99 -36.13
CA ARG A 241 5.00 -47.98 -35.70
C ARG A 241 5.62 -46.94 -34.79
N GLU A 242 6.55 -47.34 -33.92
CA GLU A 242 7.30 -46.42 -33.05
C GLU A 242 8.27 -45.54 -33.86
N GLU A 243 8.84 -46.08 -34.95
CA GLU A 243 9.71 -45.35 -35.88
C GLU A 243 8.93 -44.39 -36.81
N GLU A 244 7.71 -44.73 -37.23
CA GLU A 244 6.80 -43.82 -37.95
C GLU A 244 6.20 -42.74 -37.04
N LEU A 245 5.97 -43.03 -35.76
CA LEU A 245 5.68 -42.01 -34.75
C LEU A 245 6.88 -41.06 -34.49
N LEU A 246 8.09 -41.42 -34.89
CA LEU A 246 9.23 -40.49 -34.89
C LEU A 246 9.28 -39.62 -36.17
N LYS A 247 8.59 -40.03 -37.23
CA LYS A 247 8.44 -39.32 -38.52
C LYS A 247 7.12 -38.53 -38.61
N LEU A 248 6.47 -38.29 -37.46
CA LEU A 248 5.24 -37.51 -37.37
C LEU A 248 5.41 -36.21 -38.17
N GLN A 249 4.56 -35.99 -39.17
CA GLN A 249 4.41 -34.67 -39.81
C GLN A 249 3.68 -33.69 -38.88
N ILE A 250 3.94 -33.75 -37.57
CA ILE A 250 3.43 -32.77 -36.63
C ILE A 250 4.36 -31.58 -36.76
N LYS A 251 3.83 -30.48 -37.25
CA LYS A 251 4.56 -29.21 -37.29
C LYS A 251 5.10 -28.90 -35.89
N ASN A 252 6.41 -28.72 -35.77
CA ASN A 252 7.02 -28.23 -34.54
C ASN A 252 6.62 -26.76 -34.33
N ASP A 253 5.70 -26.55 -33.41
CA ASP A 253 5.19 -25.23 -33.02
C ASP A 253 6.02 -24.59 -31.87
N SER A 254 7.03 -25.30 -31.36
CA SER A 254 7.97 -24.78 -30.38
C SER A 254 9.07 -23.94 -31.05
N LYS A 255 9.29 -22.72 -30.53
CA LYS A 255 10.37 -21.84 -30.97
C LYS A 255 11.73 -22.18 -30.33
N LYS A 256 11.73 -22.90 -29.20
CA LYS A 256 12.93 -23.17 -28.39
C LYS A 256 13.42 -24.62 -28.48
N LEU A 257 12.55 -25.59 -28.79
CA LEU A 257 12.92 -27.01 -28.85
C LEU A 257 13.23 -27.46 -30.27
N LYS A 258 14.25 -28.31 -30.40
CA LYS A 258 14.50 -29.04 -31.64
C LYS A 258 13.38 -30.06 -31.90
N GLU A 259 13.19 -30.44 -33.16
CA GLU A 259 12.12 -31.36 -33.60
C GLU A 259 12.02 -32.64 -32.74
N ASN A 260 13.15 -33.30 -32.52
CA ASN A 260 13.23 -34.53 -31.72
C ASN A 260 12.89 -34.32 -30.24
N GLU A 261 13.27 -33.18 -29.67
CA GLU A 261 12.96 -32.81 -28.28
C GLU A 261 11.48 -32.48 -28.12
N PHE A 262 10.91 -31.78 -29.11
CA PHE A 262 9.49 -31.45 -29.15
C PHE A 262 8.61 -32.70 -29.28
N ILE A 263 8.94 -33.63 -30.20
CA ILE A 263 8.25 -34.92 -30.34
C ILE A 263 8.35 -35.73 -29.03
N LYS A 264 9.52 -35.72 -28.36
CA LYS A 264 9.72 -36.39 -27.07
C LYS A 264 8.94 -35.73 -25.93
N LEU A 265 8.66 -34.44 -26.01
CA LEU A 265 7.79 -33.73 -25.07
C LEU A 265 6.32 -34.10 -25.30
N LEU A 266 5.87 -34.06 -26.57
CA LEU A 266 4.53 -34.45 -27.02
C LEU A 266 4.17 -35.89 -26.63
N SER A 267 5.07 -36.85 -26.84
CA SER A 267 4.81 -38.26 -26.56
C SER A 267 4.62 -38.59 -25.08
N LYS A 268 5.02 -37.69 -24.18
CA LYS A 268 4.72 -37.80 -22.74
C LYS A 268 3.24 -37.51 -22.44
N GLU A 269 2.55 -36.84 -23.37
CA GLU A 269 1.12 -36.53 -23.29
C GLU A 269 0.77 -35.88 -21.93
N ASN A 270 1.62 -34.97 -21.50
CA ASN A 270 1.58 -34.32 -20.19
C ASN A 270 1.26 -32.83 -20.37
N PHE A 271 0.02 -32.46 -20.03
CA PHE A 271 -0.47 -31.09 -20.17
C PHE A 271 0.45 -30.07 -19.50
N ALA A 272 0.83 -30.30 -18.24
CA ALA A 272 1.63 -29.34 -17.48
C ALA A 272 2.99 -29.04 -18.14
N LYS A 273 3.64 -30.05 -18.72
CA LYS A 273 4.93 -29.87 -19.41
C LYS A 273 4.79 -29.16 -20.76
N LEU A 274 3.76 -29.50 -21.54
CA LEU A 274 3.48 -28.83 -22.82
C LEU A 274 3.10 -27.37 -22.58
N TYR A 275 2.20 -27.13 -21.62
CA TYR A 275 1.75 -25.80 -21.26
C TYR A 275 2.89 -24.93 -20.72
N ALA A 276 3.73 -25.46 -19.83
CA ALA A 276 4.93 -24.75 -19.36
C ALA A 276 5.89 -24.38 -20.50
N GLN A 277 6.10 -25.28 -21.46
CA GLN A 277 6.94 -25.00 -22.63
C GLN A 277 6.39 -23.83 -23.44
N PHE A 278 5.11 -23.85 -23.77
CA PHE A 278 4.52 -22.78 -24.57
C PHE A 278 4.38 -21.46 -23.80
N LEU A 279 4.24 -21.50 -22.47
CA LEU A 279 4.30 -20.30 -21.63
C LEU A 279 5.69 -19.62 -21.67
N LEU A 280 6.78 -20.39 -21.73
CA LEU A 280 8.16 -19.86 -21.82
C LEU A 280 8.53 -19.27 -23.18
N GLU A 281 7.71 -19.54 -24.19
CA GLU A 281 7.93 -19.11 -25.58
C GLU A 281 7.03 -17.96 -25.99
N ILE A 282 6.24 -17.43 -25.04
CA ILE A 282 5.50 -16.19 -25.18
C ILE A 282 6.53 -15.05 -25.30
N PRO A 283 6.62 -14.37 -26.46
CA PRO A 283 7.62 -13.33 -26.73
C PRO A 283 7.69 -12.26 -25.64
N GLU A 284 6.54 -11.88 -25.09
CA GLU A 284 6.35 -10.83 -24.09
C GLU A 284 7.06 -11.10 -22.75
N TYR A 285 7.54 -12.33 -22.52
CA TYR A 285 8.28 -12.75 -21.32
C TYR A 285 9.55 -13.56 -21.62
N ALA A 286 9.99 -13.57 -22.88
CA ALA A 286 11.28 -14.10 -23.27
C ALA A 286 12.38 -13.06 -23.00
N THR A 287 13.62 -13.49 -22.74
CA THR A 287 14.76 -12.60 -22.48
C THR A 287 14.87 -11.51 -23.56
N GLU A 288 14.69 -11.88 -24.82
CA GLU A 288 14.73 -10.97 -25.96
C GLU A 288 13.59 -9.94 -25.97
N GLY A 289 12.41 -10.29 -25.43
CA GLY A 289 11.27 -9.37 -25.33
C GLY A 289 11.38 -8.39 -24.15
N LEU A 290 12.12 -8.76 -23.10
CA LEU A 290 12.38 -7.88 -21.95
C LEU A 290 13.48 -6.85 -22.25
N GLU A 291 14.37 -7.07 -23.21
CA GLU A 291 15.39 -6.08 -23.57
C GLU A 291 14.80 -4.78 -24.12
N GLU A 292 13.65 -4.83 -24.79
CA GLU A 292 12.92 -3.62 -25.19
C GLU A 292 12.15 -3.07 -23.99
N ILE A 293 12.49 -1.85 -23.57
CA ILE A 293 11.97 -1.22 -22.36
C ILE A 293 10.95 -0.11 -22.65
N LYS A 294 10.65 0.19 -23.92
CA LYS A 294 9.63 1.17 -24.28
C LYS A 294 8.23 0.73 -23.87
N GLY A 295 7.40 1.71 -23.56
CA GLY A 295 6.07 1.52 -23.00
C GLY A 295 5.54 2.80 -22.37
N GLU A 296 4.40 2.68 -21.69
CA GLU A 296 3.68 3.81 -21.11
C GLU A 296 3.22 3.53 -19.68
N TRP A 297 3.21 4.59 -18.85
CA TRP A 297 2.59 4.54 -17.53
C TRP A 297 1.08 4.77 -17.67
N LYS A 298 0.29 3.88 -17.07
CA LYS A 298 -1.14 4.10 -16.83
C LYS A 298 -1.37 4.29 -15.33
N ILE A 299 -2.22 5.25 -15.01
CA ILE A 299 -2.59 5.57 -13.63
C ILE A 299 -4.03 5.11 -13.41
N PHE A 300 -4.25 4.36 -12.35
CA PHE A 300 -5.56 3.99 -11.84
C PHE A 300 -5.80 4.82 -10.58
N PRO A 301 -6.64 5.87 -10.65
CA PRO A 301 -6.77 6.83 -9.55
C PRO A 301 -7.34 6.20 -8.28
N GLN A 302 -6.99 6.77 -7.13
CA GLN A 302 -7.56 6.43 -5.84
C GLN A 302 -9.10 6.42 -5.89
N LYS A 303 -9.73 5.43 -5.27
CA LYS A 303 -11.19 5.18 -5.21
C LYS A 303 -11.84 4.88 -6.57
N SER A 304 -11.07 4.73 -7.65
CA SER A 304 -11.60 4.26 -8.93
C SER A 304 -12.14 2.82 -8.86
N LYS A 305 -12.92 2.44 -9.87
CA LYS A 305 -13.45 1.07 -9.97
C LYS A 305 -12.31 0.08 -10.26
N PRO A 306 -12.17 -1.00 -9.48
CA PRO A 306 -11.06 -1.93 -9.61
C PRO A 306 -11.12 -2.77 -10.90
N ASP A 307 -12.27 -2.84 -11.56
CA ASP A 307 -12.50 -3.66 -12.76
C ASP A 307 -11.52 -3.35 -13.89
N GLU A 308 -11.19 -2.07 -14.11
CA GLU A 308 -10.30 -1.67 -15.20
C GLU A 308 -8.85 -2.09 -14.92
N LEU A 309 -8.39 -1.90 -13.69
CA LEU A 309 -7.08 -2.35 -13.23
C LEU A 309 -6.98 -3.86 -13.35
N VAL A 310 -7.92 -4.60 -12.77
CA VAL A 310 -7.92 -6.07 -12.84
C VAL A 310 -7.93 -6.57 -14.28
N LYS A 311 -8.79 -6.00 -15.13
CA LYS A 311 -8.89 -6.38 -16.54
C LYS A 311 -7.57 -6.12 -17.29
N SER A 312 -6.87 -5.04 -16.97
CA SER A 312 -5.59 -4.72 -17.60
C SER A 312 -4.45 -5.66 -17.21
N LEU A 313 -4.59 -6.39 -16.10
CA LEU A 313 -3.62 -7.36 -15.60
C LEU A 313 -3.97 -8.80 -16.03
N GLU A 314 -5.16 -9.02 -16.58
CA GLU A 314 -5.66 -10.35 -16.92
C GLU A 314 -4.88 -10.99 -18.08
N GLY A 315 -4.60 -12.29 -17.98
CA GLY A 315 -3.89 -13.06 -19.01
C GLY A 315 -2.36 -13.01 -18.94
N TYR A 316 -1.81 -12.22 -17.99
CA TYR A 316 -0.37 -12.05 -17.78
C TYR A 316 0.15 -12.80 -16.53
N PRO A 317 1.30 -13.51 -16.59
CA PRO A 317 1.90 -14.33 -15.51
C PRO A 317 2.50 -13.50 -14.39
N LEU A 318 1.68 -12.63 -13.81
CA LEU A 318 2.04 -11.75 -12.71
C LEU A 318 1.90 -12.47 -11.36
N GLU A 319 2.89 -12.29 -10.48
CA GLU A 319 2.79 -12.70 -9.08
C GLU A 319 2.07 -11.64 -8.22
N TRP A 320 1.45 -10.63 -8.85
CA TRP A 320 0.80 -9.51 -8.18
C TRP A 320 -0.57 -9.88 -7.63
N CYS A 321 -0.77 -9.69 -6.33
CA CYS A 321 -2.09 -9.86 -5.71
C CYS A 321 -3.13 -8.86 -6.24
N THR A 322 -2.72 -7.74 -6.83
CA THR A 322 -3.59 -6.72 -7.44
C THR A 322 -4.43 -7.24 -8.60
N ALA A 323 -4.07 -8.39 -9.19
CA ALA A 323 -4.93 -9.05 -10.17
C ALA A 323 -6.25 -9.57 -9.56
N ASP A 324 -6.40 -9.56 -8.23
CA ASP A 324 -7.65 -9.80 -7.52
C ASP A 324 -8.46 -8.51 -7.27
N ILE A 325 -9.78 -8.57 -7.47
CA ILE A 325 -10.65 -7.38 -7.42
C ILE A 325 -10.85 -6.82 -6.02
N GLU A 326 -10.83 -7.64 -4.98
CA GLU A 326 -10.92 -7.15 -3.59
C GLU A 326 -9.61 -6.50 -3.16
N THR A 327 -8.48 -7.10 -3.56
CA THR A 327 -7.15 -6.54 -3.32
C THR A 327 -6.99 -5.23 -4.08
N ALA A 328 -7.30 -5.20 -5.38
CA ALA A 328 -7.30 -3.97 -6.19
C ALA A 328 -8.20 -2.90 -5.57
N ARG A 329 -9.40 -3.27 -5.10
CA ARG A 329 -10.31 -2.34 -4.41
C ARG A 329 -9.68 -1.76 -3.15
N LYS A 330 -9.05 -2.59 -2.31
CA LYS A 330 -8.37 -2.13 -1.09
C LYS A 330 -7.19 -1.22 -1.42
N GLN A 331 -6.38 -1.57 -2.41
CA GLN A 331 -5.22 -0.78 -2.82
C GLN A 331 -5.63 0.56 -3.43
N LEU A 332 -6.64 0.56 -4.31
CA LEU A 332 -7.21 1.79 -4.88
C LEU A 332 -7.93 2.63 -3.82
N ALA A 333 -8.51 2.03 -2.77
CA ALA A 333 -9.00 2.80 -1.63
C ALA A 333 -7.84 3.50 -0.89
N GLY A 334 -6.68 2.84 -0.81
CA GLY A 334 -5.48 3.33 -0.15
C GLY A 334 -4.74 4.45 -0.89
N GLY A 335 -4.66 4.41 -2.22
CA GLY A 335 -3.95 5.41 -3.02
C GLY A 335 -4.07 5.16 -4.53
N ASP A 336 -3.42 5.99 -5.33
CA ASP A 336 -3.27 5.74 -6.76
C ASP A 336 -2.49 4.44 -7.02
N PHE A 337 -2.77 3.80 -8.14
CA PHE A 337 -2.03 2.62 -8.58
C PHE A 337 -1.47 2.85 -9.97
N TYR A 338 -0.15 2.81 -10.11
CA TYR A 338 0.53 3.01 -11.38
C TYR A 338 0.92 1.66 -11.95
N VAL A 339 0.70 1.44 -13.24
CA VAL A 339 1.22 0.28 -13.94
C VAL A 339 1.96 0.75 -15.18
N TYR A 340 3.19 0.27 -15.34
CA TYR A 340 3.94 0.46 -16.57
C TYR A 340 3.65 -0.70 -17.52
N TYR A 341 3.21 -0.39 -18.73
CA TYR A 341 2.94 -1.37 -19.77
C TYR A 341 3.95 -1.23 -20.90
N SER A 342 4.72 -2.29 -21.16
CA SER A 342 5.57 -2.38 -22.34
C SER A 342 4.73 -2.57 -23.62
N TYR A 343 5.29 -2.13 -24.74
CA TYR A 343 4.66 -2.31 -26.05
C TYR A 343 4.72 -3.78 -26.51
N ASN A 344 3.61 -4.26 -27.09
CA ASN A 344 3.57 -5.54 -27.81
C ASN A 344 4.14 -5.41 -29.25
N GLU A 345 4.14 -6.51 -30.01
CA GLU A 345 4.61 -6.52 -31.41
C GLU A 345 3.83 -5.55 -32.32
N ASP A 346 2.58 -5.23 -31.97
CA ASP A 346 1.71 -4.30 -32.69
C ASP A 346 1.90 -2.84 -32.25
N GLY A 347 2.79 -2.57 -31.27
CA GLY A 347 3.09 -1.24 -30.75
C GLY A 347 2.10 -0.72 -29.70
N GLU A 348 1.26 -1.58 -29.11
CA GLU A 348 0.28 -1.21 -28.09
C GLU A 348 0.82 -1.46 -26.68
N ALA A 349 0.67 -0.48 -25.78
CA ALA A 349 1.16 -0.57 -24.38
C ALA A 349 0.23 -1.42 -23.53
N VAL A 350 0.33 -2.74 -23.65
CA VAL A 350 -0.58 -3.69 -22.99
C VAL A 350 0.11 -4.69 -22.08
N ILE A 351 1.45 -4.79 -22.06
CA ILE A 351 2.19 -5.82 -21.31
C ILE A 351 2.63 -5.27 -19.94
N PRO A 352 1.95 -5.60 -18.83
CA PRO A 352 2.30 -5.07 -17.51
C PRO A 352 3.68 -5.56 -17.06
N ARG A 353 4.50 -4.62 -16.57
CA ARG A 353 5.91 -4.87 -16.23
C ARG A 353 6.35 -4.32 -14.87
N ILE A 354 5.80 -3.16 -14.48
CA ILE A 354 6.01 -2.55 -13.17
C ILE A 354 4.67 -2.16 -12.58
N ALA A 355 4.49 -2.33 -11.28
CA ALA A 355 3.39 -1.74 -10.52
C ALA A 355 3.95 -0.87 -9.39
N ILE A 356 3.37 0.31 -9.20
CA ILE A 356 3.64 1.18 -8.05
C ILE A 356 2.33 1.42 -7.32
N ARG A 357 2.26 0.99 -6.06
CA ARG A 357 1.14 1.24 -5.18
C ARG A 357 1.43 2.46 -4.33
N MET A 358 0.54 3.45 -4.34
CA MET A 358 0.60 4.58 -3.43
C MET A 358 -0.19 4.32 -2.14
N GLU A 359 0.21 5.01 -1.08
CA GLU A 359 -0.56 5.18 0.15
C GLU A 359 -0.88 6.68 0.29
N GLY A 360 -2.14 7.05 0.04
CA GLY A 360 -2.54 8.42 -0.21
C GLY A 360 -2.02 8.91 -1.57
N LYS A 361 -1.77 10.23 -1.65
CA LYS A 361 -1.29 10.88 -2.88
C LYS A 361 0.23 11.03 -2.94
N GLU A 362 0.91 10.95 -1.79
CA GLU A 362 2.30 11.43 -1.67
C GLU A 362 3.29 10.34 -1.23
N LYS A 363 2.83 9.17 -0.80
CA LYS A 363 3.70 8.12 -0.26
C LYS A 363 3.70 6.90 -1.17
N ILE A 364 4.88 6.43 -1.56
CA ILE A 364 5.04 5.19 -2.29
C ILE A 364 4.99 4.06 -1.27
N ALA A 365 3.94 3.26 -1.33
CA ALA A 365 3.78 2.12 -0.45
C ALA A 365 4.64 0.95 -0.91
N GLU A 366 4.74 0.75 -2.24
CA GLU A 366 5.41 -0.43 -2.81
C GLU A 366 5.68 -0.28 -4.31
N VAL A 367 6.82 -0.80 -4.76
CA VAL A 367 7.15 -1.01 -6.18
C VAL A 367 7.36 -2.50 -6.43
N ARG A 368 6.75 -3.04 -7.49
CA ARG A 368 6.82 -4.45 -7.88
C ARG A 368 7.13 -4.61 -9.35
N GLY A 369 7.87 -5.65 -9.70
CA GLY A 369 8.10 -6.09 -11.07
C GLY A 369 7.57 -7.49 -11.33
N ILE A 370 7.93 -8.03 -12.50
CA ILE A 370 7.45 -9.32 -13.01
C ILE A 370 8.46 -10.46 -12.88
N ALA A 371 9.64 -10.21 -12.33
CA ALA A 371 10.64 -11.24 -12.07
C ALA A 371 10.27 -12.08 -10.83
N THR A 372 11.09 -13.08 -10.53
CA THR A 372 10.89 -13.97 -9.38
C THR A 372 10.77 -13.16 -8.09
N ASP A 373 9.79 -13.53 -7.26
CA ASP A 373 9.46 -12.86 -6.00
C ASP A 373 9.02 -11.40 -6.16
N GLN A 374 8.41 -11.09 -7.32
CA GLN A 374 7.92 -9.75 -7.71
C GLN A 374 9.03 -8.70 -7.83
N ASN A 375 10.27 -9.12 -8.04
CA ASN A 375 11.38 -8.22 -8.33
C ASN A 375 11.24 -7.55 -9.70
N LEU A 376 11.96 -6.45 -9.90
CA LEU A 376 12.15 -5.87 -11.23
C LEU A 376 12.91 -6.85 -12.12
N ASP A 377 12.55 -6.92 -13.40
CA ASP A 377 13.37 -7.64 -14.35
C ASP A 377 14.70 -6.88 -14.60
N PRO A 378 15.75 -7.56 -15.12
CA PRO A 378 17.10 -7.00 -15.19
C PRO A 378 17.25 -5.75 -16.06
N TYR A 379 16.28 -5.41 -16.91
CA TYR A 379 16.41 -4.35 -17.91
C TYR A 379 15.58 -3.11 -17.59
N ILE A 380 14.53 -3.22 -16.76
CA ILE A 380 13.54 -2.15 -16.58
C ILE A 380 13.96 -1.07 -15.56
N GLY A 381 15.11 -1.22 -14.90
CA GLY A 381 15.63 -0.29 -13.90
C GLY A 381 15.56 1.20 -14.30
N PRO A 382 16.03 1.60 -15.51
CA PRO A 382 15.98 2.99 -15.94
C PRO A 382 14.57 3.61 -16.00
N VAL A 383 13.53 2.81 -16.26
CA VAL A 383 12.14 3.27 -16.27
C VAL A 383 11.65 3.55 -14.85
N VAL A 384 12.03 2.71 -13.89
CA VAL A 384 11.70 2.92 -12.47
C VAL A 384 12.45 4.12 -11.93
N GLU A 385 13.75 4.25 -12.19
CA GLU A 385 14.56 5.40 -11.75
C GLU A 385 13.97 6.73 -12.21
N LYS A 386 13.66 6.83 -13.51
CA LYS A 386 13.00 8.01 -14.06
C LYS A 386 11.66 8.29 -13.39
N LYS A 387 10.87 7.24 -13.12
CA LYS A 387 9.56 7.42 -12.45
C LYS A 387 9.72 7.87 -10.99
N MET A 388 10.74 7.40 -10.29
CA MET A 388 11.06 7.85 -8.94
C MET A 388 11.46 9.33 -8.93
N ASP A 389 12.20 9.82 -9.93
CA ASP A 389 12.54 11.24 -10.04
C ASP A 389 11.27 12.12 -10.16
N GLU A 390 10.23 11.63 -10.85
CA GLU A 390 8.94 12.32 -10.96
C GLU A 390 8.18 12.43 -9.62
N PHE A 391 8.44 11.52 -8.67
CA PHE A 391 7.88 11.59 -7.31
C PHE A 391 8.68 12.51 -6.38
N GLY A 392 9.74 13.14 -6.86
CA GLY A 392 10.55 14.10 -6.11
C GLY A 392 11.11 13.50 -4.82
N LYS A 393 10.93 14.22 -3.70
CA LYS A 393 11.47 13.83 -2.38
C LYS A 393 11.03 12.43 -1.95
N GLU A 394 9.78 12.04 -2.21
CA GLU A 394 9.31 10.69 -1.86
C GLU A 394 10.06 9.62 -2.67
N GLY A 395 10.32 9.87 -3.95
CA GLY A 395 11.10 8.97 -4.80
C GLY A 395 12.53 8.81 -4.31
N ASP A 396 13.17 9.90 -3.87
CA ASP A 396 14.51 9.87 -3.27
C ASP A 396 14.52 9.09 -1.95
N GLU A 397 13.52 9.29 -1.10
CA GLU A 397 13.36 8.54 0.15
C GLU A 397 13.10 7.05 -0.11
N TYR A 398 12.29 6.71 -1.11
CA TYR A 398 12.04 5.33 -1.51
C TYR A 398 13.33 4.64 -2.00
N LYS A 399 14.09 5.30 -2.89
CA LYS A 399 15.40 4.80 -3.36
C LYS A 399 16.35 4.55 -2.20
N GLN A 400 16.42 5.48 -1.24
CA GLN A 400 17.25 5.32 -0.07
C GLN A 400 16.82 4.12 0.78
N LYS A 401 15.51 3.97 1.06
CA LYS A 401 14.99 2.81 1.80
C LYS A 401 15.34 1.49 1.12
N THR A 402 15.18 1.41 -0.21
CA THR A 402 15.56 0.22 -0.97
C THR A 402 17.05 -0.08 -0.83
N ALA A 403 17.92 0.91 -1.07
CA ALA A 403 19.37 0.73 -0.97
C ALA A 403 19.82 0.32 0.45
N ASP A 404 19.28 0.97 1.48
CA ASP A 404 19.56 0.67 2.88
C ASP A 404 19.11 -0.76 3.25
N MET A 405 17.93 -1.19 2.80
CA MET A 405 17.41 -2.53 3.08
C MET A 405 18.16 -3.64 2.32
N GLU A 406 18.59 -3.38 1.09
CA GLU A 406 19.48 -4.29 0.35
C GLU A 406 20.83 -4.44 1.05
N GLN A 407 21.47 -3.33 1.42
CA GLN A 407 22.75 -3.35 2.13
C GLN A 407 22.64 -4.01 3.51
N LEU A 408 21.57 -3.72 4.28
CA LEU A 408 21.32 -4.37 5.56
C LEU A 408 21.11 -5.88 5.41
N THR A 409 20.42 -6.31 4.35
CA THR A 409 20.20 -7.73 4.06
C THR A 409 21.54 -8.43 3.77
N ASP A 410 22.38 -7.85 2.92
CA ASP A 410 23.71 -8.40 2.60
C ASP A 410 24.60 -8.48 3.85
N VAL A 411 24.68 -7.39 4.64
CA VAL A 411 25.46 -7.36 5.90
C VAL A 411 24.93 -8.40 6.89
N TRP A 412 23.61 -8.54 7.02
CA TRP A 412 22.98 -9.51 7.91
C TRP A 412 23.29 -10.96 7.50
N GLU A 413 23.17 -11.29 6.21
CA GLU A 413 23.48 -12.62 5.68
C GLU A 413 24.96 -12.97 5.86
N ARG A 414 25.88 -12.05 5.52
CA ARG A 414 27.32 -12.24 5.72
C ARG A 414 27.68 -12.41 7.21
N ASN A 415 27.07 -11.63 8.09
CA ASN A 415 27.27 -11.75 9.54
C ASN A 415 26.80 -13.11 10.07
N ARG A 416 25.65 -13.63 9.59
CA ARG A 416 25.16 -14.98 9.96
C ARG A 416 26.08 -16.11 9.48
N GLN A 417 26.80 -15.90 8.38
CA GLN A 417 27.81 -16.82 7.88
C GLN A 417 29.16 -16.70 8.62
N GLY A 418 29.27 -15.80 9.59
CA GLY A 418 30.50 -15.56 10.35
C GLY A 418 31.60 -14.84 9.56
N GLN A 419 31.25 -14.17 8.46
CA GLN A 419 32.19 -13.37 7.69
C GLN A 419 32.55 -12.07 8.43
N GLU A 420 33.79 -11.60 8.29
CA GLU A 420 34.19 -10.30 8.83
C GLU A 420 33.55 -9.16 8.04
N LEU A 421 33.08 -8.13 8.77
CA LEU A 421 32.48 -6.94 8.20
C LEU A 421 33.57 -5.93 7.84
N ALA A 422 33.52 -5.39 6.62
CA ALA A 422 34.45 -4.38 6.16
C ALA A 422 34.18 -3.03 6.86
N LYS A 423 35.12 -2.08 6.76
CA LYS A 423 34.94 -0.74 7.34
C LYS A 423 33.66 -0.05 6.85
N SER A 424 33.30 -0.21 5.57
CA SER A 424 32.05 0.33 5.01
C SER A 424 30.81 -0.28 5.66
N ASP A 425 30.80 -1.60 5.87
CA ASP A 425 29.71 -2.31 6.53
C ASP A 425 29.55 -1.85 7.97
N LEU A 426 30.66 -1.67 8.69
CA LEU A 426 30.66 -1.18 10.07
C LEU A 426 30.18 0.27 10.14
N ARG A 427 30.62 1.13 9.20
CA ARG A 427 30.11 2.51 9.12
C ARG A 427 28.60 2.55 8.91
N PHE A 428 28.10 1.72 8.01
CA PHE A 428 26.67 1.56 7.76
C PHE A 428 25.93 1.05 9.01
N LEU A 429 26.36 -0.08 9.59
CA LEU A 429 25.76 -0.71 10.77
C LEU A 429 25.66 0.23 11.99
N TYR A 430 26.69 1.05 12.19
CA TYR A 430 26.75 2.03 13.27
C TYR A 430 26.24 3.42 12.86
N GLU A 431 25.62 3.53 11.68
CA GLU A 431 24.93 4.73 11.17
C GLU A 431 25.82 5.97 11.07
N PHE A 432 27.12 5.79 10.81
CA PHE A 432 28.08 6.89 10.64
C PHE A 432 27.86 7.70 9.36
N ASP A 433 27.26 7.09 8.34
CA ASP A 433 27.00 7.69 7.03
C ASP A 433 25.53 8.15 6.88
N GLY A 434 24.73 8.03 7.94
CA GLY A 434 23.32 8.35 7.95
C GLY A 434 22.50 7.28 8.68
N LYS A 435 21.27 7.63 9.04
CA LYS A 435 20.31 6.66 9.59
C LYS A 435 19.89 5.66 8.52
N ILE A 436 19.83 4.39 8.89
CA ILE A 436 19.31 3.33 8.04
C ILE A 436 17.78 3.47 7.98
N LYS A 437 17.22 3.62 6.79
CA LYS A 437 15.78 3.75 6.57
C LYS A 437 15.18 2.45 6.05
N GLY A 438 14.12 1.96 6.70
CA GLY A 438 13.31 0.84 6.22
C GLY A 438 11.91 1.26 5.78
N PHE A 439 11.12 0.30 5.29
CA PHE A 439 9.71 0.53 4.99
C PHE A 439 8.80 0.38 6.22
N GLY A 440 9.30 -0.27 7.28
CA GLY A 440 8.59 -0.44 8.55
C GLY A 440 8.52 0.83 9.39
N TYR A 441 7.59 0.84 10.36
CA TYR A 441 7.42 1.95 11.30
C TYR A 441 8.33 1.79 12.53
N GLU A 442 8.54 0.55 12.95
CA GLU A 442 9.43 0.19 14.04
C GLU A 442 10.89 0.00 13.57
N ALA A 443 11.82 0.05 14.52
CA ALA A 443 13.24 -0.18 14.23
C ALA A 443 13.47 -1.61 13.70
N ASP A 444 14.36 -1.76 12.72
CA ASP A 444 14.67 -3.07 12.15
C ASP A 444 15.44 -3.94 13.17
N PRO A 445 14.89 -5.07 13.62
CA PRO A 445 15.48 -5.90 14.67
C PRO A 445 16.80 -6.56 14.23
N ARG A 446 17.09 -6.63 12.91
CA ARG A 446 18.36 -7.16 12.40
C ARG A 446 19.56 -6.34 12.88
N LEU A 447 19.39 -5.03 13.08
CA LEU A 447 20.48 -4.16 13.55
C LEU A 447 20.95 -4.55 14.95
N GLU A 448 20.00 -4.74 15.86
CA GLU A 448 20.31 -5.19 17.23
C GLU A 448 20.81 -6.63 17.23
N GLU A 449 20.25 -7.52 16.39
CA GLU A 449 20.74 -8.90 16.23
C GLU A 449 22.21 -8.93 15.79
N ILE A 450 22.59 -8.12 14.80
CA ILE A 450 23.98 -8.04 14.33
C ILE A 450 24.88 -7.49 15.45
N LYS A 451 24.48 -6.38 16.10
CA LYS A 451 25.25 -5.70 17.15
C LYS A 451 25.44 -6.58 18.39
N SER A 452 24.42 -7.31 18.84
CA SER A 452 24.51 -8.20 19.99
C SER A 452 25.46 -9.38 19.76
N ASN A 453 25.64 -9.78 18.50
CA ASN A 453 26.55 -10.85 18.11
C ASN A 453 28.01 -10.38 17.98
N ARG A 454 28.28 -9.07 18.09
CA ARG A 454 29.64 -8.52 18.04
C ARG A 454 30.37 -8.79 19.35
N LYS A 455 31.57 -9.38 19.25
CA LYS A 455 32.43 -9.68 20.42
C LYS A 455 32.98 -8.42 21.10
N ASP A 456 33.29 -7.38 20.32
CA ASP A 456 33.91 -6.15 20.81
C ASP A 456 33.51 -4.95 19.94
N ILE A 457 32.47 -4.23 20.36
CA ILE A 457 32.00 -3.01 19.69
C ILE A 457 33.11 -1.94 19.61
N ARG A 458 33.99 -1.84 20.61
CA ARG A 458 35.08 -0.84 20.57
C ARG A 458 36.08 -1.17 19.47
N ALA A 459 36.36 -2.44 19.20
CA ALA A 459 37.24 -2.82 18.10
C ALA A 459 36.69 -2.33 16.75
N ASP A 460 35.37 -2.46 16.55
CA ASP A 460 34.71 -1.93 15.35
C ASP A 460 34.84 -0.41 15.26
N LEU A 461 34.61 0.28 16.38
CA LEU A 461 34.72 1.74 16.44
C LEU A 461 36.16 2.22 16.21
N VAL A 462 37.18 1.46 16.61
CA VAL A 462 38.59 1.74 16.25
C VAL A 462 38.77 1.71 14.73
N VAL A 463 38.22 0.70 14.05
CA VAL A 463 38.30 0.58 12.58
C VAL A 463 37.56 1.74 11.89
N VAL A 464 36.38 2.09 12.40
CA VAL A 464 35.53 3.13 11.81
C VAL A 464 36.12 4.53 12.02
N THR A 465 36.49 4.86 13.27
CA THR A 465 36.90 6.22 13.67
C THR A 465 38.40 6.47 13.55
N GLY A 466 39.22 5.42 13.62
CA GLY A 466 40.68 5.52 13.69
C GLY A 466 41.22 5.93 15.07
N PHE A 467 40.37 6.17 16.08
CA PHE A 467 40.84 6.48 17.43
C PHE A 467 41.33 5.24 18.18
N PRO A 468 42.34 5.38 19.06
CA PRO A 468 42.73 4.31 19.99
C PRO A 468 41.57 3.88 20.90
N LYS A 469 41.57 2.62 21.31
CA LYS A 469 40.49 1.99 22.11
C LYS A 469 40.23 2.71 23.44
N ASP A 470 41.27 3.25 24.08
CA ASP A 470 41.21 4.00 25.34
C ASP A 470 40.67 5.43 25.16
N LYS A 471 40.56 5.91 23.92
CA LYS A 471 40.01 7.23 23.56
C LYS A 471 38.56 7.15 23.06
N ILE A 472 37.95 5.96 23.14
CA ILE A 472 36.55 5.70 22.76
C ILE A 472 35.76 5.36 24.02
N SER A 473 34.66 6.05 24.29
CA SER A 473 33.74 5.73 25.39
C SER A 473 32.44 5.11 24.88
N LEU A 474 31.84 4.22 25.69
CA LEU A 474 30.51 3.64 25.43
C LEU A 474 29.46 4.07 26.46
N THR A 475 29.86 4.71 27.57
CA THR A 475 28.95 5.20 28.62
C THR A 475 29.08 6.70 28.83
N ASN A 476 28.07 7.30 29.46
CA ASN A 476 28.05 8.74 29.72
C ASN A 476 29.15 9.14 30.71
N GLU A 477 29.42 8.30 31.72
CA GLU A 477 30.44 8.55 32.74
C GLU A 477 31.85 8.55 32.12
N GLU A 478 32.13 7.59 31.24
CA GLU A 478 33.39 7.54 30.51
C GLU A 478 33.56 8.77 29.63
N ALA A 479 32.52 9.17 28.89
CA ALA A 479 32.56 10.31 27.97
C ALA A 479 33.04 11.61 28.63
N VAL A 480 32.65 11.83 29.89
CA VAL A 480 32.98 13.06 30.63
C VAL A 480 34.18 12.92 31.58
N SER A 481 34.82 11.75 31.63
CA SER A 481 35.97 11.46 32.53
C SER A 481 37.25 12.25 32.18
N GLY A 482 37.28 12.88 30.99
CA GLY A 482 38.44 13.59 30.46
C GLY A 482 39.33 12.68 29.62
N GLU A 483 39.88 13.24 28.53
CA GLU A 483 40.72 12.56 27.54
C GLU A 483 40.03 11.62 26.53
N ILE A 484 38.71 11.49 26.54
CA ILE A 484 37.96 10.80 25.48
C ILE A 484 37.94 11.64 24.19
N LYS A 485 38.09 10.99 23.04
CA LYS A 485 38.00 11.61 21.71
C LYS A 485 36.69 11.31 21.02
N PHE A 486 36.12 10.12 21.22
CA PHE A 486 34.87 9.70 20.60
C PHE A 486 33.93 9.02 21.61
N HIS A 487 32.66 9.42 21.62
CA HIS A 487 31.61 8.71 22.34
C HIS A 487 30.62 8.05 21.38
N TYR A 488 30.38 6.74 21.60
CA TYR A 488 29.36 5.99 20.90
C TYR A 488 28.08 5.94 21.73
N GLY A 489 26.97 6.34 21.12
CA GLY A 489 25.67 6.38 21.78
C GLY A 489 25.20 7.80 22.09
N ASN A 490 24.07 7.88 22.79
CA ASN A 490 23.48 9.14 23.23
C ASN A 490 24.13 9.58 24.54
N LEU A 491 24.58 10.84 24.61
CA LEU A 491 25.13 11.45 25.81
C LEU A 491 24.08 12.38 26.44
N SER A 492 23.38 11.90 27.47
CA SER A 492 22.42 12.73 28.21
C SER A 492 23.04 13.31 29.48
N LEU A 493 23.03 14.64 29.55
CA LEU A 493 23.58 15.48 30.60
C LEU A 493 22.57 16.57 31.02
N SER A 494 21.27 16.36 30.79
CA SER A 494 20.19 17.33 31.12
C SER A 494 20.08 17.67 32.60
N GLY A 495 20.69 16.87 33.49
CA GLY A 495 20.80 17.20 34.92
C GLY A 495 21.80 18.32 35.25
N LEU A 496 22.66 18.72 34.30
CA LEU A 496 23.63 19.80 34.51
C LEU A 496 22.96 21.16 34.31
N THR A 497 23.23 22.10 35.23
CA THR A 497 22.76 23.50 35.12
C THR A 497 23.87 24.47 34.74
N THR A 498 25.14 24.02 34.76
CA THR A 498 26.33 24.77 34.35
C THR A 498 27.27 23.86 33.56
N ALA A 499 28.02 24.44 32.60
CA ALA A 499 29.06 23.75 31.83
C ALA A 499 30.47 23.88 32.44
N GLU A 500 30.61 24.52 33.61
CA GLU A 500 31.91 24.69 34.25
C GLU A 500 32.59 23.35 34.55
N GLY A 501 33.83 23.19 34.08
CA GLY A 501 34.60 21.96 34.23
C GLY A 501 34.17 20.79 33.32
N LEU A 502 33.12 20.96 32.50
CA LEU A 502 32.65 19.94 31.57
C LEU A 502 33.68 19.70 30.46
N LYS A 503 34.09 18.44 30.29
CA LYS A 503 34.99 18.01 29.21
C LYS A 503 34.24 17.03 28.32
N LEU A 504 33.81 17.50 27.15
CA LEU A 504 33.14 16.66 26.16
C LEU A 504 34.16 16.02 25.20
N PRO A 505 33.85 14.83 24.65
CA PRO A 505 34.60 14.22 23.56
C PRO A 505 34.68 15.14 22.33
N GLU A 506 35.70 14.93 21.48
CA GLU A 506 35.80 15.68 20.21
C GLU A 506 34.65 15.38 19.25
N ASN A 507 34.18 14.12 19.25
CA ASN A 507 33.14 13.63 18.37
C ASN A 507 32.12 12.80 19.16
N ILE A 508 30.83 13.00 18.90
CA ILE A 508 29.74 12.20 19.47
C ILE A 508 28.97 11.55 18.33
N GLY A 509 28.81 10.22 18.39
CA GLY A 509 28.20 9.44 17.33
C GLY A 509 26.68 9.61 17.20
N ARG A 510 25.97 9.97 18.28
CA ARG A 510 24.51 10.17 18.27
C ARG A 510 24.11 11.47 18.97
N ASP A 511 23.05 11.44 19.78
CA ASP A 511 22.44 12.63 20.37
C ASP A 511 23.24 13.11 21.59
N ILE A 512 23.27 14.43 21.82
CA ILE A 512 23.69 15.02 23.08
C ILE A 512 22.56 15.89 23.64
N ASP A 513 22.26 15.70 24.91
CA ASP A 513 21.24 16.42 25.65
C ASP A 513 21.89 17.24 26.77
N LEU A 514 21.85 18.57 26.61
CA LEU A 514 22.35 19.59 27.54
C LEU A 514 21.21 20.56 27.90
N SER A 515 19.96 20.10 27.87
CA SER A 515 18.78 20.97 28.01
C SER A 515 18.70 21.70 29.36
N GLY A 516 19.39 21.21 30.39
CA GLY A 516 19.41 21.81 31.72
C GLY A 516 20.29 23.06 31.84
N LEU A 517 21.18 23.31 30.87
CA LEU A 517 22.04 24.50 30.86
C LEU A 517 21.22 25.75 30.58
N THR A 518 21.45 26.82 31.35
CA THR A 518 20.77 28.12 31.16
C THR A 518 21.65 29.16 30.46
N THR A 519 22.97 28.95 30.46
CA THR A 519 23.99 29.76 29.77
C THR A 519 25.01 28.86 29.07
N ALA A 520 25.68 29.36 28.03
CA ALA A 520 26.75 28.65 27.33
C ALA A 520 28.16 28.95 27.90
N GLU A 521 28.24 29.60 29.07
CA GLU A 521 29.51 29.98 29.67
C GLU A 521 30.34 28.73 30.01
N GLY A 522 31.59 28.70 29.53
CA GLY A 522 32.49 27.55 29.72
C GLY A 522 32.18 26.34 28.82
N LEU A 523 31.08 26.36 28.06
CA LEU A 523 30.68 25.25 27.20
C LEU A 523 31.59 25.13 25.98
N LYS A 524 32.21 23.95 25.82
CA LYS A 524 32.96 23.58 24.62
C LYS A 524 32.32 22.36 23.98
N LEU A 525 31.56 22.60 22.92
CA LEU A 525 30.85 21.54 22.20
C LEU A 525 31.82 20.68 21.37
N PRO A 526 31.47 19.40 21.11
CA PRO A 526 32.16 18.56 20.15
C PRO A 526 32.22 19.20 18.76
N LYS A 527 33.21 18.83 17.96
CA LYS A 527 33.33 19.28 16.55
C LYS A 527 32.24 18.69 15.67
N ILE A 528 31.92 17.42 15.90
CA ILE A 528 30.93 16.65 15.13
C ILE A 528 29.96 15.99 16.10
N ILE A 529 28.66 16.17 15.82
CA ILE A 529 27.56 15.48 16.48
C ILE A 529 26.76 14.75 15.40
N GLY A 530 26.77 13.42 15.44
CA GLY A 530 26.04 12.59 14.47
C GLY A 530 24.51 12.68 14.62
N GLY A 531 24.04 12.96 15.83
CA GLY A 531 22.61 13.06 16.15
C GLY A 531 22.13 14.47 16.49
N ASN A 532 21.15 14.55 17.39
CA ASN A 532 20.55 15.79 17.87
C ASN A 532 21.45 16.52 18.88
N LEU A 533 21.36 17.85 18.92
CA LEU A 533 21.94 18.68 19.98
C LEU A 533 20.80 19.45 20.68
N ASP A 534 20.54 19.10 21.94
CA ASP A 534 19.55 19.80 22.77
C ASP A 534 20.22 20.81 23.71
N LEU A 535 19.94 22.09 23.46
CA LEU A 535 20.34 23.25 24.27
C LEU A 535 19.12 24.12 24.58
N SER A 536 17.94 23.50 24.69
CA SER A 536 16.66 24.21 24.81
C SER A 536 16.51 25.05 26.08
N GLY A 537 17.32 24.82 27.12
CA GLY A 537 17.33 25.64 28.34
C GLY A 537 18.13 26.95 28.23
N LEU A 538 18.98 27.11 27.21
CA LEU A 538 19.79 28.33 27.06
C LEU A 538 18.89 29.53 26.82
N THR A 539 19.11 30.61 27.57
CA THR A 539 18.36 31.87 27.46
C THR A 539 19.04 32.90 26.54
N THR A 540 20.37 32.78 26.38
CA THR A 540 21.22 33.61 25.52
C THR A 540 22.22 32.75 24.75
N ALA A 541 22.64 33.21 23.57
CA ALA A 541 23.68 32.59 22.75
C ALA A 541 25.09 33.13 23.05
N GLU A 542 25.25 34.01 24.03
CA GLU A 542 26.55 34.54 24.41
C GLU A 542 27.52 33.41 24.82
N GLY A 543 28.71 33.38 24.20
CA GLY A 543 29.71 32.34 24.42
C GLY A 543 29.45 31.01 23.70
N LEU A 544 28.29 30.85 23.05
CA LEU A 544 27.94 29.62 22.33
C LEU A 544 28.68 29.52 21.00
N ASN A 545 29.46 28.45 20.86
CA ASN A 545 30.07 28.07 19.58
C ASN A 545 29.51 26.71 19.16
N LEU A 546 28.63 26.71 18.16
CA LEU A 546 28.03 25.48 17.65
C LEU A 546 29.04 24.64 16.85
N PRO A 547 28.85 23.30 16.79
CA PRO A 547 29.66 22.41 15.97
C PRO A 547 29.62 22.79 14.48
N GLU A 548 30.65 22.39 13.72
CA GLU A 548 30.71 22.60 12.27
C GLU A 548 29.57 21.86 11.55
N SER A 549 29.17 20.69 12.09
CA SER A 549 28.09 19.87 11.55
C SER A 549 27.28 19.21 12.66
N ILE A 550 25.96 19.21 12.46
CA ILE A 550 24.97 18.51 13.29
C ILE A 550 24.14 17.64 12.34
N GLY A 551 24.25 16.32 12.49
CA GLY A 551 23.54 15.36 11.64
C GLY A 551 22.03 15.31 11.93
N GLY A 552 21.61 15.66 13.15
CA GLY A 552 20.22 15.66 13.59
C GLY A 552 19.60 17.05 13.76
N LYS A 553 18.71 17.16 14.75
CA LYS A 553 17.96 18.37 15.12
C LYS A 553 18.78 19.24 16.07
N LEU A 554 18.61 20.56 15.96
CA LEU A 554 19.18 21.54 16.87
C LEU A 554 18.05 22.22 17.66
N TYR A 555 18.06 22.07 18.99
CA TYR A 555 17.09 22.70 19.88
C TYR A 555 17.71 23.88 20.63
N LEU A 556 17.19 25.08 20.38
CA LEU A 556 17.58 26.34 21.00
C LEU A 556 16.33 27.14 21.42
N SER A 557 15.27 26.42 21.80
CA SER A 557 13.95 26.98 22.03
C SER A 557 13.86 27.99 23.19
N GLY A 558 14.82 27.99 24.12
CA GLY A 558 14.86 28.91 25.25
C GLY A 558 15.47 30.28 24.93
N LEU A 559 16.17 30.43 23.79
CA LEU A 559 16.85 31.67 23.45
C LEU A 559 15.81 32.80 23.29
N GLU A 560 16.00 33.91 24.00
CA GLU A 560 15.12 35.07 23.90
C GLU A 560 15.49 36.00 22.73
N THR A 561 16.78 35.99 22.36
CA THR A 561 17.38 36.80 21.29
C THR A 561 18.38 35.97 20.47
N ALA A 562 18.60 36.35 19.21
CA ALA A 562 19.59 35.72 18.33
C ALA A 562 20.97 36.41 18.39
N GLU A 563 21.16 37.39 19.27
CA GLU A 563 22.43 38.11 19.37
C GLU A 563 23.57 37.16 19.78
N GLY A 564 24.66 37.18 19.00
CA GLY A 564 25.81 36.29 19.21
C GLY A 564 25.63 34.87 18.64
N LEU A 565 24.43 34.49 18.18
CA LEU A 565 24.18 33.16 17.62
C LEU A 565 24.81 33.01 16.23
N LYS A 566 25.65 32.00 16.06
CA LYS A 566 26.19 31.59 14.76
C LYS A 566 25.78 30.16 14.46
N LEU A 567 24.87 29.98 13.51
CA LEU A 567 24.41 28.67 13.08
C LEU A 567 25.42 28.01 12.12
N PRO A 568 25.48 26.66 12.06
CA PRO A 568 26.30 25.96 11.07
C PRO A 568 25.79 26.21 9.65
N GLU A 569 26.64 25.99 8.63
CA GLU A 569 26.30 26.24 7.22
C GLU A 569 25.10 25.42 6.73
N SER A 570 24.90 24.24 7.31
CA SER A 570 23.78 23.35 7.03
C SER A 570 23.31 22.64 8.30
N ILE A 571 22.00 22.41 8.42
CA ILE A 571 21.39 21.56 9.44
C ILE A 571 20.63 20.45 8.71
N GLY A 572 21.04 19.20 8.93
CA GLY A 572 20.41 18.03 8.30
C GLY A 572 18.99 17.77 8.80
N GLY A 573 18.72 18.10 10.08
CA GLY A 573 17.41 17.95 10.71
C GLY A 573 16.62 19.25 10.88
N ASN A 574 15.90 19.35 12.00
CA ASN A 574 15.04 20.49 12.32
C ASN A 574 15.81 21.53 13.16
N LEU A 575 15.48 22.81 12.99
CA LEU A 575 15.98 23.91 13.81
C LEU A 575 14.83 24.52 14.64
N TYR A 576 14.98 24.49 15.97
CA TYR A 576 13.99 25.03 16.90
C TYR A 576 14.51 26.27 17.63
N LEU A 577 13.89 27.42 17.37
CA LEU A 577 14.23 28.74 17.91
C LEU A 577 12.95 29.44 18.43
N SER A 578 12.05 28.66 19.04
CA SER A 578 10.70 29.10 19.39
C SER A 578 10.64 30.22 20.43
N GLY A 579 11.70 30.45 21.23
CA GLY A 579 11.77 31.50 22.23
C GLY A 579 12.09 32.89 21.69
N LEU A 580 12.65 32.98 20.47
CA LEU A 580 13.04 34.26 19.88
C LEU A 580 11.81 35.14 19.68
N THR A 581 11.85 36.36 20.23
CA THR A 581 10.75 37.33 20.08
C THR A 581 10.96 38.29 18.89
N THR A 582 12.20 38.39 18.40
CA THR A 582 12.63 39.19 17.25
C THR A 582 13.65 38.42 16.41
N ALA A 583 13.68 38.68 15.09
CA ALA A 583 14.64 38.08 14.17
C ALA A 583 15.94 38.92 14.03
N LYS A 584 16.07 40.02 14.78
CA LYS A 584 17.27 40.86 14.75
C LYS A 584 18.53 40.04 15.10
N GLY A 585 19.51 40.06 14.20
CA GLY A 585 20.77 39.33 14.38
C GLY A 585 20.71 37.85 14.01
N LEU A 586 19.55 37.34 13.59
CA LEU A 586 19.40 35.95 13.17
C LEU A 586 19.87 35.75 11.72
N GLU A 587 20.90 34.95 11.53
CA GLU A 587 21.36 34.50 10.21
C GLU A 587 21.09 33.00 10.06
N LEU A 588 20.10 32.65 9.24
CA LEU A 588 19.73 31.25 8.97
C LEU A 588 20.63 30.62 7.89
N PRO A 589 20.87 29.30 7.93
CA PRO A 589 21.58 28.60 6.87
C PRO A 589 20.82 28.68 5.53
N LYS A 590 21.53 28.50 4.41
CA LYS A 590 20.94 28.59 3.06
C LYS A 590 19.80 27.58 2.82
N SER A 591 19.91 26.41 3.44
CA SER A 591 18.93 25.33 3.36
C SER A 591 18.77 24.64 4.70
N ILE A 592 17.54 24.22 5.02
CA ILE A 592 17.22 23.37 6.18
C ILE A 592 16.52 22.11 5.65
N GLY A 593 17.12 20.93 5.88
CA GLY A 593 16.56 19.66 5.39
C GLY A 593 15.25 19.28 6.08
N GLY A 594 15.08 19.69 7.35
CA GLY A 594 13.89 19.48 8.14
C GLY A 594 13.01 20.72 8.32
N SER A 595 12.42 20.86 9.51
CA SER A 595 11.52 21.95 9.90
C SER A 595 12.26 23.11 10.55
N LEU A 596 11.74 24.33 10.37
CA LEU A 596 12.18 25.55 11.05
C LEU A 596 11.07 26.07 11.96
N ALA A 597 11.33 26.18 13.26
CA ALA A 597 10.37 26.69 14.23
C ALA A 597 10.81 28.03 14.86
N LEU A 598 10.02 29.07 14.61
CA LEU A 598 10.24 30.46 15.03
C LEU A 598 8.95 31.05 15.64
N ARG A 599 8.21 30.24 16.40
CA ARG A 599 6.88 30.57 16.94
C ARG A 599 6.86 31.83 17.84
N GLY A 600 7.96 32.18 18.48
CA GLY A 600 8.02 33.34 19.37
C GLY A 600 7.99 34.69 18.65
N LEU A 601 8.39 34.73 17.37
CA LEU A 601 8.54 35.98 16.63
C LEU A 601 7.19 36.70 16.50
N LYS A 602 7.16 37.99 16.82
CA LYS A 602 5.93 38.81 16.68
C LYS A 602 5.84 39.58 15.36
N THR A 603 6.99 39.83 14.74
CA THR A 603 7.14 40.51 13.45
C THR A 603 8.21 39.82 12.61
N ALA A 604 8.17 39.96 11.29
CA ALA A 604 9.16 39.42 10.37
C ALA A 604 10.35 40.39 10.11
N ASP A 605 10.42 41.51 10.84
CA ASP A 605 11.45 42.52 10.63
C ASP A 605 12.85 41.94 10.87
N GLY A 606 13.69 42.00 9.83
CA GLY A 606 15.04 41.43 9.84
C GLY A 606 15.13 39.93 9.57
N LEU A 607 14.00 39.23 9.41
CA LEU A 607 13.98 37.80 9.10
C LEU A 607 14.31 37.55 7.62
N LYS A 608 15.33 36.72 7.38
CA LYS A 608 15.64 36.19 6.05
C LYS A 608 15.53 34.68 6.10
N LEU A 609 14.51 34.13 5.44
CA LEU A 609 14.30 32.69 5.40
C LEU A 609 15.30 32.01 4.44
N PRO A 610 15.61 30.70 4.66
CA PRO A 610 16.36 29.88 3.70
C PRO A 610 15.70 29.84 2.32
N GLU A 611 16.46 29.49 1.28
CA GLU A 611 15.92 29.31 -0.08
C GLU A 611 14.91 28.15 -0.15
N SER A 612 15.17 27.09 0.61
CA SER A 612 14.30 25.92 0.72
C SER A 612 14.20 25.39 2.15
N ILE A 613 13.00 24.90 2.49
CA ILE A 613 12.70 24.23 3.76
C ILE A 613 12.00 22.90 3.44
N GLY A 614 12.65 21.79 3.79
CA GLY A 614 12.16 20.45 3.47
C GLY A 614 10.99 19.97 4.34
N GLY A 615 10.72 20.64 5.47
CA GLY A 615 9.66 20.31 6.44
C GLY A 615 8.72 21.48 6.76
N LEU A 616 8.29 21.58 8.02
CA LEU A 616 7.39 22.63 8.52
C LEU A 616 8.13 23.97 8.66
N LEU A 617 7.51 25.06 8.21
CA LEU A 617 7.87 26.42 8.62
C LEU A 617 6.84 26.94 9.64
N ASN A 618 7.25 27.06 10.90
CA ASN A 618 6.39 27.56 11.97
C ASN A 618 6.71 29.01 12.33
N LEU A 619 5.84 29.91 11.88
CA LEU A 619 5.86 31.35 12.16
C LEU A 619 4.57 31.77 12.89
N SER A 620 3.99 30.86 13.66
CA SER A 620 2.64 31.00 14.21
C SER A 620 2.44 32.20 15.13
N GLY A 621 3.50 32.80 15.69
CA GLY A 621 3.41 34.00 16.53
C GLY A 621 3.42 35.33 15.79
N LEU A 622 3.66 35.34 14.49
CA LEU A 622 3.66 36.57 13.70
C LEU A 622 2.26 37.17 13.68
N THR A 623 2.16 38.46 14.03
CA THR A 623 0.88 39.19 14.04
C THR A 623 0.62 39.96 12.74
N THR A 624 1.67 40.20 11.96
CA THR A 624 1.68 40.83 10.64
C THR A 624 2.69 40.15 9.71
N ALA A 625 2.39 40.12 8.40
CA ALA A 625 3.28 39.59 7.37
C ALA A 625 4.20 40.66 6.75
N LYS A 626 4.14 41.90 7.24
CA LYS A 626 4.98 42.99 6.73
C LYS A 626 6.46 42.62 6.85
N GLY A 627 7.19 42.76 5.74
CA GLY A 627 8.62 42.45 5.66
C GLY A 627 8.95 40.96 5.49
N LEU A 628 7.95 40.07 5.53
CA LEU A 628 8.16 38.64 5.33
C LEU A 628 8.38 38.31 3.85
N ILE A 629 9.49 37.65 3.55
CA ILE A 629 9.81 37.10 2.22
C ILE A 629 9.84 35.59 2.36
N MET A 630 8.93 34.90 1.66
CA MET A 630 8.84 33.44 1.69
C MET A 630 9.89 32.78 0.79
N PRO A 631 10.29 31.51 1.08
CA PRO A 631 11.01 30.67 0.13
C PRO A 631 10.17 30.38 -1.12
N GLU A 632 10.79 29.91 -2.20
CA GLU A 632 10.09 29.51 -3.42
C GLU A 632 9.16 28.31 -3.18
N CYS A 633 9.61 27.36 -2.36
CA CYS A 633 8.84 26.17 -2.00
C CYS A 633 8.94 25.83 -0.51
N ILE A 634 7.88 25.23 0.03
CA ILE A 634 7.86 24.62 1.36
C ILE A 634 7.37 23.18 1.19
N GLY A 635 8.25 22.22 1.47
CA GLY A 635 7.93 20.80 1.33
C GLY A 635 6.91 20.29 2.34
N GLY A 636 6.78 20.96 3.50
CA GLY A 636 5.83 20.62 4.56
C GLY A 636 4.79 21.70 4.83
N ASN A 637 4.38 21.82 6.09
CA ASN A 637 3.34 22.74 6.52
C ASN A 637 3.86 24.19 6.62
N LEU A 638 2.96 25.17 6.48
CA LEU A 638 3.20 26.57 6.79
C LEU A 638 2.21 27.06 7.85
N GLU A 639 2.73 27.42 9.04
CA GLU A 639 1.91 27.90 10.16
C GLU A 639 2.10 29.40 10.39
N LEU A 640 1.00 30.15 10.24
CA LEU A 640 0.91 31.61 10.40
C LEU A 640 -0.33 31.99 11.24
N GLN A 641 -0.57 31.22 12.31
CA GLN A 641 -1.82 31.23 13.06
C GLN A 641 -2.17 32.59 13.67
N ASP A 642 -1.21 33.37 14.19
CA ASP A 642 -1.48 34.65 14.85
C ASP A 642 -1.62 35.85 13.89
N LEU A 643 -1.50 35.66 12.57
CA LEU A 643 -1.71 36.74 11.62
C LEU A 643 -3.15 37.24 11.70
N THR A 644 -3.31 38.55 11.89
CA THR A 644 -4.64 39.20 11.97
C THR A 644 -5.08 39.81 10.65
N THR A 645 -4.13 40.04 9.74
CA THR A 645 -4.32 40.57 8.39
C THR A 645 -3.40 39.87 7.39
N ALA A 646 -3.86 39.70 6.15
CA ALA A 646 -3.05 39.16 5.04
C ALA A 646 -2.27 40.26 4.29
N GLU A 647 -2.34 41.52 4.76
CA GLU A 647 -1.61 42.62 4.11
C GLU A 647 -0.10 42.37 4.09
N GLY A 648 0.48 42.42 2.89
CA GLY A 648 1.90 42.16 2.66
C GLY A 648 2.28 40.68 2.59
N LEU A 649 1.34 39.75 2.84
CA LEU A 649 1.60 38.32 2.75
C LEU A 649 1.70 37.88 1.28
N LYS A 650 2.84 37.29 0.92
CA LYS A 650 3.04 36.59 -0.34
C LYS A 650 3.38 35.14 -0.03
N LEU A 651 2.47 34.23 -0.35
CA LEU A 651 2.66 32.80 -0.16
C LEU A 651 3.50 32.21 -1.30
N PRO A 652 4.24 31.10 -1.06
CA PRO A 652 4.90 30.36 -2.13
C PRO A 652 3.88 29.78 -3.12
N GLU A 653 4.32 29.46 -4.34
CA GLU A 653 3.44 28.86 -5.38
C GLU A 653 2.92 27.48 -4.96
N ILE A 654 3.74 26.71 -4.23
CA ILE A 654 3.43 25.36 -3.79
C ILE A 654 3.69 25.21 -2.28
N ILE A 655 2.70 24.66 -1.57
CA ILE A 655 2.83 24.17 -0.20
C ILE A 655 2.49 22.68 -0.22
N GLY A 656 3.50 21.83 0.02
CA GLY A 656 3.31 20.37 0.05
C GLY A 656 2.45 19.92 1.23
N GLY A 657 2.51 20.63 2.36
CA GLY A 657 1.72 20.32 3.55
C GLY A 657 0.43 21.13 3.70
N SER A 658 0.07 21.40 4.95
CA SER A 658 -1.08 22.22 5.33
C SER A 658 -0.71 23.70 5.48
N LEU A 659 -1.64 24.61 5.21
CA LEU A 659 -1.53 26.05 5.45
C LEU A 659 -2.50 26.47 6.56
N SER A 660 -1.99 27.12 7.61
CA SER A 660 -2.80 27.56 8.74
C SER A 660 -2.72 29.07 8.98
N LEU A 661 -3.88 29.74 8.89
CA LEU A 661 -4.10 31.19 8.97
C LEU A 661 -5.27 31.52 9.93
N MET A 662 -5.31 30.84 11.08
CA MET A 662 -6.46 30.77 11.99
C MET A 662 -7.00 32.09 12.53
N LYS A 663 -6.18 33.15 12.69
CA LYS A 663 -6.65 34.45 13.24
C LYS A 663 -6.95 35.50 12.18
N LEU A 664 -6.84 35.18 10.89
CA LEU A 664 -7.30 36.10 9.85
C LEU A 664 -8.81 36.26 9.96
N THR A 665 -9.28 37.50 10.16
CA THR A 665 -10.72 37.78 10.27
C THR A 665 -11.37 38.12 8.92
N THR A 666 -10.57 38.50 7.93
CA THR A 666 -10.99 38.86 6.57
C THR A 666 -10.01 38.30 5.53
N ALA A 667 -10.49 37.98 4.32
CA ALA A 667 -9.65 37.54 3.21
C ALA A 667 -9.03 38.70 2.39
N LYS A 668 -9.17 39.95 2.86
CA LYS A 668 -8.66 41.11 2.11
C LYS A 668 -7.14 41.04 1.97
N GLY A 669 -6.68 41.02 0.71
CA GLY A 669 -5.25 40.95 0.38
C GLY A 669 -4.66 39.54 0.44
N LEU A 670 -5.46 38.51 0.76
CA LEU A 670 -5.03 37.12 0.76
C LEU A 670 -5.07 36.55 -0.67
N ASN A 671 -3.91 36.08 -1.14
CA ASN A 671 -3.81 35.28 -2.35
C ASN A 671 -3.27 33.91 -1.97
N LEU A 672 -4.08 32.88 -2.11
CA LEU A 672 -3.71 31.49 -1.80
C LEU A 672 -2.98 30.85 -2.99
N PRO A 673 -2.10 29.87 -2.75
CA PRO A 673 -1.48 29.09 -3.82
C PRO A 673 -2.54 28.29 -4.60
N GLU A 674 -2.20 27.88 -5.84
CA GLU A 674 -3.09 27.07 -6.68
C GLU A 674 -3.34 25.68 -6.07
N ASN A 675 -2.35 25.13 -5.36
CA ASN A 675 -2.39 23.81 -4.77
C ASN A 675 -1.91 23.81 -3.31
N ILE A 676 -2.67 23.13 -2.46
CA ILE A 676 -2.28 22.81 -1.07
C ILE A 676 -2.38 21.29 -0.90
N GLY A 677 -1.26 20.64 -0.60
CA GLY A 677 -1.18 19.18 -0.58
C GLY A 677 -2.01 18.52 0.52
N ARG A 678 -2.29 19.23 1.62
CA ARG A 678 -3.08 18.72 2.76
C ARG A 678 -4.24 19.64 3.14
N ASP A 679 -4.17 20.31 4.30
CA ASP A 679 -5.29 21.04 4.89
C ASP A 679 -5.14 22.56 4.70
N LEU A 680 -6.27 23.27 4.58
CA LEU A 680 -6.33 24.74 4.61
C LEU A 680 -7.18 25.20 5.78
N ASP A 681 -6.55 25.88 6.74
CA ASP A 681 -7.22 26.42 7.93
C ASP A 681 -7.34 27.94 7.88
N LEU A 682 -8.58 28.38 7.70
CA LEU A 682 -9.05 29.76 7.67
C LEU A 682 -10.18 29.95 8.70
N SER A 683 -10.15 29.20 9.81
CA SER A 683 -11.19 29.18 10.85
C SER A 683 -11.54 30.55 11.44
N GLY A 684 -10.64 31.54 11.37
CA GLY A 684 -10.91 32.89 11.89
C GLY A 684 -11.71 33.79 10.96
N LEU A 685 -11.85 33.45 9.67
CA LEU A 685 -12.51 34.32 8.71
C LEU A 685 -13.98 34.47 9.08
N THR A 686 -14.45 35.71 9.22
CA THR A 686 -15.86 36.00 9.57
C THR A 686 -16.75 36.17 8.33
N THR A 687 -16.13 36.43 7.18
CA THR A 687 -16.76 36.60 5.86
C THR A 687 -15.88 36.04 4.75
N ALA A 688 -16.49 35.48 3.71
CA ALA A 688 -15.80 34.96 2.52
C ALA A 688 -15.55 36.03 1.44
N LYS A 689 -15.92 37.29 1.69
CA LYS A 689 -15.78 38.37 0.70
C LYS A 689 -14.32 38.55 0.28
N GLY A 690 -14.06 38.38 -1.02
CA GLY A 690 -12.74 38.49 -1.62
C GLY A 690 -11.86 37.23 -1.48
N LEU A 691 -12.35 36.17 -0.83
CA LEU A 691 -11.67 34.89 -0.75
C LEU A 691 -11.72 34.18 -2.09
N LYS A 692 -10.55 33.72 -2.56
CA LYS A 692 -10.41 32.81 -3.68
C LYS A 692 -9.71 31.57 -3.17
N LEU A 693 -10.44 30.45 -3.11
CA LEU A 693 -9.89 29.17 -2.66
C LEU A 693 -9.04 28.54 -3.78
N PRO A 694 -8.06 27.70 -3.44
CA PRO A 694 -7.32 26.87 -4.39
C PRO A 694 -8.26 25.97 -5.19
N GLU A 695 -7.84 25.54 -6.39
CA GLU A 695 -8.60 24.57 -7.18
C GLU A 695 -8.63 23.21 -6.48
N ASN A 696 -7.52 22.84 -5.84
CA ASN A 696 -7.36 21.57 -5.14
C ASN A 696 -6.87 21.77 -3.70
N ILE A 697 -7.59 21.14 -2.76
CA ILE A 697 -7.19 20.96 -1.36
C ILE A 697 -7.13 19.47 -1.10
N GLY A 698 -5.96 18.94 -0.73
CA GLY A 698 -5.74 17.50 -0.65
C GLY A 698 -6.57 16.80 0.44
N ARG A 699 -6.90 17.51 1.53
CA ARG A 699 -7.64 16.97 2.69
C ARG A 699 -8.70 17.96 3.18
N ASP A 700 -8.49 18.62 4.30
CA ASP A 700 -9.55 19.33 5.02
C ASP A 700 -9.58 20.84 4.68
N LEU A 701 -10.78 21.43 4.62
CA LEU A 701 -11.00 22.87 4.51
C LEU A 701 -11.76 23.37 5.75
N GLU A 702 -11.10 24.24 6.51
CA GLU A 702 -11.61 24.77 7.77
C GLU A 702 -11.99 26.25 7.63
N LEU A 703 -13.30 26.53 7.72
CA LEU A 703 -13.92 27.86 7.56
C LEU A 703 -14.97 28.12 8.66
N SER A 704 -14.81 27.52 9.85
CA SER A 704 -15.81 27.57 10.92
C SER A 704 -16.13 28.97 11.46
N GLY A 705 -15.32 29.99 11.20
CA GLY A 705 -15.61 31.36 11.62
C GLY A 705 -16.62 32.10 10.74
N LEU A 706 -16.89 31.59 9.53
CA LEU A 706 -17.76 32.28 8.58
C LEU A 706 -19.18 32.34 9.15
N THR A 707 -19.76 33.53 9.21
CA THR A 707 -21.13 33.71 9.73
C THR A 707 -22.19 33.64 8.62
N THR A 708 -21.79 33.88 7.37
CA THR A 708 -22.59 33.84 6.14
C THR A 708 -21.80 33.20 5.00
N ALA A 709 -22.48 32.61 4.01
CA ALA A 709 -21.86 32.05 2.82
C ALA A 709 -21.73 33.07 1.66
N GLU A 710 -22.03 34.36 1.90
CA GLU A 710 -21.99 35.38 0.87
C GLU A 710 -20.58 35.53 0.27
N GLY A 711 -20.47 35.35 -1.04
CA GLY A 711 -19.21 35.43 -1.77
C GLY A 711 -18.33 34.17 -1.67
N LEU A 712 -18.74 33.15 -0.92
CA LEU A 712 -18.02 31.88 -0.83
C LEU A 712 -18.17 31.07 -2.13
N LYS A 713 -17.05 30.63 -2.67
CA LYS A 713 -16.99 29.68 -3.79
C LYS A 713 -16.08 28.53 -3.39
N LEU A 714 -16.69 27.38 -3.10
CA LEU A 714 -15.98 26.15 -2.76
C LEU A 714 -15.39 25.51 -4.04
N PRO A 715 -14.27 24.75 -3.92
CA PRO A 715 -13.76 23.93 -5.02
C PRO A 715 -14.77 22.84 -5.41
N GLU A 716 -14.62 22.27 -6.62
CA GLU A 716 -15.54 21.24 -7.15
C GLU A 716 -15.58 19.98 -6.28
N SER A 717 -14.47 19.66 -5.62
CA SER A 717 -14.38 18.54 -4.67
C SER A 717 -13.50 18.90 -3.48
N ILE A 718 -13.81 18.28 -2.33
CA ILE A 718 -12.98 18.32 -1.12
C ILE A 718 -12.71 16.88 -0.72
N GLY A 719 -11.43 16.50 -0.70
CA GLY A 719 -11.01 15.14 -0.43
C GLY A 719 -11.24 14.69 1.01
N GLY A 720 -11.19 15.63 1.96
CA GLY A 720 -11.37 15.42 3.39
C GLY A 720 -12.62 16.11 3.93
N LYS A 721 -12.47 16.73 5.11
CA LYS A 721 -13.57 17.33 5.89
C LYS A 721 -13.81 18.79 5.48
N LEU A 722 -15.06 19.22 5.48
CA LEU A 722 -15.46 20.61 5.28
C LEU A 722 -16.11 21.16 6.55
N TYR A 723 -15.50 22.18 7.13
CA TYR A 723 -16.00 22.82 8.34
C TYR A 723 -16.55 24.22 8.03
N LEU A 724 -17.86 24.38 8.24
CA LEU A 724 -18.61 25.62 8.05
C LEU A 724 -19.49 25.89 9.28
N SER A 725 -18.99 25.53 10.46
CA SER A 725 -19.76 25.49 11.70
C SER A 725 -20.30 26.84 12.18
N GLY A 726 -19.75 27.97 11.73
CA GLY A 726 -20.21 29.31 12.12
C GLY A 726 -21.37 29.85 11.29
N LEU A 727 -21.71 29.23 10.15
CA LEU A 727 -22.76 29.72 9.27
C LEU A 727 -24.09 29.68 10.01
N THR A 728 -24.81 30.80 10.05
CA THR A 728 -26.13 30.88 10.72
C THR A 728 -27.30 30.65 9.75
N THR A 729 -27.05 30.86 8.46
CA THR A 729 -27.97 30.65 7.33
C THR A 729 -27.21 30.00 6.16
N ALA A 730 -27.92 29.22 5.33
CA ALA A 730 -27.38 28.61 4.13
C ALA A 730 -27.58 29.46 2.86
N GLU A 731 -28.09 30.69 2.99
CA GLU A 731 -28.29 31.60 1.87
C GLU A 731 -26.98 31.83 1.10
N GLY A 732 -27.01 31.59 -0.21
CA GLY A 732 -25.85 31.73 -1.09
C GLY A 732 -24.84 30.58 -1.03
N LEU A 733 -25.00 29.61 -0.11
CA LEU A 733 -24.11 28.46 0.01
C LEU A 733 -24.30 27.48 -1.16
N LYS A 734 -23.21 27.13 -1.82
CA LYS A 734 -23.15 26.07 -2.83
C LYS A 734 -22.10 25.06 -2.40
N LEU A 735 -22.55 23.90 -1.94
CA LEU A 735 -21.69 22.78 -1.58
C LEU A 735 -21.16 22.07 -2.85
N PRO A 736 -19.98 21.44 -2.79
CA PRO A 736 -19.50 20.57 -3.87
C PRO A 736 -20.45 19.39 -4.10
N GLU A 737 -20.36 18.75 -5.28
CA GLU A 737 -21.23 17.61 -5.64
C GLU A 737 -21.03 16.41 -4.71
N SER A 738 -19.81 16.25 -4.16
CA SER A 738 -19.48 15.24 -3.17
C SER A 738 -18.49 15.76 -2.13
N ILE A 739 -18.58 15.21 -0.92
CA ILE A 739 -17.61 15.44 0.17
C ILE A 739 -17.06 14.08 0.58
N GLY A 740 -15.74 13.92 0.47
CA GLY A 740 -15.07 12.63 0.66
C GLY A 740 -15.07 12.11 2.10
N SER A 741 -15.27 12.98 3.09
CA SER A 741 -15.37 12.67 4.52
C SER A 741 -16.52 13.47 5.15
N ASP A 742 -16.23 14.34 6.12
CA ASP A 742 -17.23 14.88 7.04
C ASP A 742 -17.66 16.29 6.62
N LEU A 743 -18.91 16.64 6.89
CA LEU A 743 -19.47 17.98 6.70
C LEU A 743 -20.03 18.53 8.02
N PHE A 744 -19.50 19.66 8.46
CA PHE A 744 -19.91 20.34 9.69
C PHE A 744 -20.61 21.67 9.40
N LEU A 745 -21.90 21.75 9.73
CA LEU A 745 -22.78 22.92 9.56
C LEU A 745 -23.47 23.31 10.87
N ASN A 746 -22.77 23.17 12.00
CA ASN A 746 -23.34 23.26 13.34
C ASN A 746 -24.11 24.56 13.66
N GLY A 747 -23.76 25.68 13.07
CA GLY A 747 -24.37 26.98 13.35
C GLY A 747 -25.69 27.23 12.64
N LEU A 748 -26.07 26.40 11.64
CA LEU A 748 -27.24 26.66 10.82
C LEU A 748 -28.50 26.48 11.67
N MET A 749 -29.25 27.56 11.83
CA MET A 749 -30.51 27.57 12.59
C MET A 749 -31.72 27.19 11.73
N THR A 750 -31.59 27.31 10.40
CA THR A 750 -32.61 27.00 9.41
C THR A 750 -31.99 26.28 8.21
N VAL A 751 -32.80 25.57 7.43
CA VAL A 751 -32.39 24.89 6.19
C VAL A 751 -32.79 25.66 4.92
N GLU A 752 -33.29 26.89 5.06
CA GLU A 752 -33.68 27.71 3.92
C GLU A 752 -32.48 27.98 3.01
N GLY A 753 -32.63 27.67 1.72
CA GLY A 753 -31.54 27.78 0.74
C GLY A 753 -30.50 26.67 0.78
N LEU A 754 -30.51 25.76 1.77
CA LEU A 754 -29.55 24.67 1.88
C LEU A 754 -29.80 23.59 0.82
N LYS A 755 -28.76 23.27 0.06
CA LYS A 755 -28.73 22.13 -0.85
C LYS A 755 -27.53 21.25 -0.48
N LEU A 756 -27.81 20.06 0.05
CA LEU A 756 -26.80 19.09 0.41
C LEU A 756 -26.35 18.27 -0.83
N PRO A 757 -25.12 17.75 -0.85
CA PRO A 757 -24.66 16.82 -1.88
C PRO A 757 -25.47 15.52 -1.87
N GLU A 758 -25.39 14.75 -2.97
CA GLU A 758 -26.07 13.44 -3.07
C GLU A 758 -25.56 12.44 -2.01
N SER A 759 -24.27 12.53 -1.68
CA SER A 759 -23.63 11.67 -0.68
C SER A 759 -22.58 12.41 0.14
N ILE A 760 -22.41 11.96 1.40
CA ILE A 760 -21.34 12.38 2.31
C ILE A 760 -20.60 11.13 2.76
N GLY A 761 -19.28 11.08 2.55
CA GLY A 761 -18.47 9.89 2.81
C GLY A 761 -18.26 9.58 4.28
N GLY A 762 -18.33 10.58 5.16
CA GLY A 762 -18.16 10.47 6.61
C GLY A 762 -19.33 11.08 7.38
N ASP A 763 -19.02 11.81 8.45
CA ASP A 763 -20.03 12.34 9.36
C ASP A 763 -20.77 13.56 8.77
N PHE A 764 -22.07 13.66 9.02
CA PHE A 764 -22.85 14.87 8.72
C PHE A 764 -23.39 15.48 10.01
N VAL A 765 -22.93 16.70 10.31
CA VAL A 765 -23.20 17.36 11.59
C VAL A 765 -23.94 18.69 11.37
N LEU A 766 -25.19 18.75 11.82
CA LEU A 766 -26.10 19.89 11.69
C LEU A 766 -26.83 20.13 13.03
N SER A 767 -26.04 20.45 14.07
CA SER A 767 -26.52 20.50 15.46
C SER A 767 -27.33 21.75 15.83
N GLY A 768 -27.24 22.85 15.08
CA GLY A 768 -27.94 24.10 15.39
C GLY A 768 -29.41 24.14 14.96
N LEU A 769 -29.81 23.20 14.11
CA LEU A 769 -31.15 23.15 13.54
C LEU A 769 -32.16 22.69 14.59
N THR A 770 -33.25 23.45 14.78
CA THR A 770 -34.27 23.16 15.83
C THR A 770 -35.53 22.46 15.32
N THR A 771 -35.77 22.50 14.00
CA THR A 771 -36.88 21.86 13.28
C THR A 771 -36.37 21.23 11.98
N ALA A 772 -36.88 20.06 11.59
CA ALA A 772 -36.51 19.37 10.36
C ALA A 772 -37.37 19.78 9.14
N GLU A 773 -38.27 20.75 9.29
CA GLU A 773 -39.14 21.21 8.21
C GLU A 773 -38.32 21.71 7.01
N GLY A 774 -38.58 21.12 5.84
CA GLY A 774 -37.86 21.45 4.59
C GLY A 774 -36.48 20.80 4.44
N LEU A 775 -35.95 20.10 5.45
CA LEU A 775 -34.65 19.44 5.39
C LEU A 775 -34.72 18.24 4.43
N LYS A 776 -33.80 18.22 3.46
CA LYS A 776 -33.58 17.08 2.57
C LYS A 776 -32.17 16.55 2.81
N LEU A 777 -32.08 15.40 3.46
CA LEU A 777 -30.80 14.74 3.71
C LEU A 777 -30.23 14.09 2.43
N PRO A 778 -28.90 13.87 2.35
CA PRO A 778 -28.26 13.10 1.29
C PRO A 778 -28.83 11.67 1.21
N GLU A 779 -28.68 11.00 0.07
CA GLU A 779 -29.13 9.60 -0.10
C GLU A 779 -28.33 8.62 0.77
N SER A 780 -27.05 8.93 1.01
CA SER A 780 -26.17 8.14 1.86
C SER A 780 -25.23 9.02 2.70
N ILE A 781 -25.05 8.62 3.95
CA ILE A 781 -24.07 9.18 4.89
C ILE A 781 -23.19 8.03 5.37
N GLY A 782 -21.89 8.09 5.10
CA GLY A 782 -20.97 7.01 5.45
C GLY A 782 -20.66 6.91 6.94
N GLY A 783 -20.75 8.02 7.67
CA GLY A 783 -20.51 8.11 9.12
C GLY A 783 -21.76 8.45 9.92
N ASP A 784 -21.57 9.20 11.00
CA ASP A 784 -22.61 9.59 11.95
C ASP A 784 -23.50 10.71 11.38
N LEU A 785 -24.79 10.69 11.73
CA LEU A 785 -25.73 11.78 11.46
C LEU A 785 -26.08 12.49 12.77
N VAL A 786 -25.61 13.73 12.92
CA VAL A 786 -25.80 14.50 14.15
C VAL A 786 -26.79 15.65 13.92
N LEU A 787 -27.98 15.51 14.48
CA LEU A 787 -29.10 16.46 14.45
C LEU A 787 -29.56 16.81 15.87
N SER A 788 -28.61 16.94 16.79
CA SER A 788 -28.85 17.03 18.24
C SER A 788 -29.64 18.27 18.69
N GLY A 789 -29.75 19.31 17.86
CA GLY A 789 -30.57 20.50 18.13
C GLY A 789 -32.07 20.34 17.87
N LEU A 790 -32.47 19.31 17.12
CA LEU A 790 -33.88 19.12 16.75
C LEU A 790 -34.72 18.90 18.00
N THR A 791 -35.83 19.64 18.11
CA THR A 791 -36.74 19.52 19.27
C THR A 791 -37.94 18.59 19.00
N THR A 792 -38.31 18.43 17.73
CA THR A 792 -39.31 17.47 17.24
C THR A 792 -38.80 16.77 15.98
N ALA A 793 -39.36 15.60 15.65
CA ALA A 793 -39.00 14.84 14.45
C ALA A 793 -39.94 15.14 13.26
N ASP A 794 -40.81 16.14 13.39
CA ASP A 794 -41.77 16.47 12.35
C ASP A 794 -41.06 16.92 11.07
N GLY A 795 -41.45 16.32 9.94
CA GLY A 795 -40.81 16.56 8.64
C GLY A 795 -39.47 15.86 8.43
N LEU A 796 -38.87 15.25 9.47
CA LEU A 796 -37.60 14.55 9.34
C LEU A 796 -37.76 13.26 8.54
N LYS A 797 -36.92 13.10 7.50
CA LYS A 797 -36.80 11.88 6.70
C LYS A 797 -35.35 11.44 6.69
N LEU A 798 -35.06 10.36 7.40
CA LEU A 798 -33.73 9.77 7.47
C LEU A 798 -33.41 9.00 6.17
N PRO A 799 -32.17 9.05 5.66
CA PRO A 799 -31.75 8.20 4.56
C PRO A 799 -31.69 6.72 4.96
N GLU A 800 -31.85 5.83 3.99
CA GLU A 800 -31.76 4.37 4.21
C GLU A 800 -30.34 3.91 4.55
N ASN A 801 -29.32 4.62 4.05
CA ASN A 801 -27.91 4.27 4.21
C ASN A 801 -27.19 5.27 5.11
N ILE A 802 -27.11 4.95 6.40
CA ILE A 802 -26.27 5.64 7.40
C ILE A 802 -25.29 4.61 7.95
N GLY A 803 -23.99 4.85 7.78
CA GLY A 803 -22.95 3.91 8.22
C GLY A 803 -22.64 4.00 9.72
N GLY A 804 -22.88 5.15 10.34
CA GLY A 804 -22.61 5.42 11.75
C GLY A 804 -23.85 5.51 12.64
N ASP A 805 -23.70 6.20 13.77
CA ASP A 805 -24.73 6.44 14.77
C ASP A 805 -25.59 7.68 14.41
N ILE A 806 -26.80 7.78 14.98
CA ILE A 806 -27.69 8.94 14.81
C ILE A 806 -27.84 9.67 16.15
N ASP A 807 -27.48 10.95 16.20
CA ASP A 807 -27.71 11.79 17.37
C ASP A 807 -28.92 12.71 17.19
N LEU A 808 -29.99 12.39 17.92
CA LEU A 808 -31.25 13.14 18.01
C LEU A 808 -31.54 13.51 19.47
N SER A 809 -30.48 13.73 20.26
CA SER A 809 -30.57 13.88 21.71
C SER A 809 -31.44 15.06 22.16
N GLY A 810 -31.63 16.09 21.33
CA GLY A 810 -32.49 17.23 21.56
C GLY A 810 -34.00 16.96 21.50
N LEU A 811 -34.44 15.84 20.91
CA LEU A 811 -35.85 15.56 20.69
C LEU A 811 -36.61 15.48 22.02
N LYS A 812 -37.71 16.24 22.13
CA LYS A 812 -38.60 16.24 23.29
C LYS A 812 -39.72 15.20 23.17
N THR A 813 -40.00 14.74 21.96
CA THR A 813 -40.99 13.72 21.65
C THR A 813 -40.53 12.82 20.50
N ALA A 814 -40.92 11.55 20.53
CA ALA A 814 -40.68 10.58 19.45
C ALA A 814 -41.76 10.64 18.35
N GLU A 815 -42.78 11.50 18.52
CA GLU A 815 -43.86 11.63 17.55
C GLU A 815 -43.31 12.02 16.17
N GLY A 816 -43.81 11.37 15.12
CA GLY A 816 -43.37 11.58 13.74
C GLY A 816 -42.03 10.92 13.36
N LEU A 817 -41.22 10.47 14.32
CA LEU A 817 -39.91 9.86 14.04
C LEU A 817 -40.06 8.50 13.36
N LYS A 818 -39.42 8.35 12.20
CA LYS A 818 -39.33 7.09 11.45
C LYS A 818 -37.86 6.74 11.21
N LEU A 819 -37.46 5.57 11.69
CA LEU A 819 -36.10 5.05 11.50
C LEU A 819 -36.03 4.12 10.29
N PRO A 820 -34.87 4.04 9.61
CA PRO A 820 -34.66 3.08 8.52
C PRO A 820 -34.82 1.64 9.02
N VAL A 821 -35.45 0.78 8.22
CA VAL A 821 -35.82 -0.60 8.64
C VAL A 821 -34.58 -1.46 8.92
N ALA A 822 -33.48 -1.19 8.22
CA ALA A 822 -32.23 -1.95 8.29
C ALA A 822 -31.12 -1.25 9.11
N PHE A 823 -31.42 -0.17 9.84
CA PHE A 823 -30.42 0.55 10.61
C PHE A 823 -29.88 -0.29 11.79
N GLN A 824 -28.56 -0.35 11.94
CA GLN A 824 -27.86 -1.17 12.96
C GLN A 824 -27.04 -0.34 13.97
N GLY A 825 -26.98 0.98 13.81
CA GLY A 825 -26.24 1.87 14.70
C GLY A 825 -26.98 2.18 16.01
N LYS A 826 -26.37 3.04 16.82
CA LYS A 826 -26.98 3.62 18.02
C LYS A 826 -27.79 4.86 17.64
N ILE A 827 -28.84 5.11 18.40
CA ILE A 827 -29.66 6.31 18.28
C ILE A 827 -29.70 6.99 19.64
N TYR A 828 -29.06 8.15 19.72
CA TYR A 828 -29.02 8.94 20.94
C TYR A 828 -30.27 9.82 21.02
N CYS A 829 -31.15 9.55 21.98
CA CYS A 829 -32.42 10.25 22.15
C CYS A 829 -32.63 10.62 23.64
N LYS A 830 -31.58 11.16 24.27
CA LYS A 830 -31.49 11.34 25.73
C LYS A 830 -32.66 12.12 26.35
N ASN A 831 -33.22 13.10 25.63
CA ASN A 831 -34.32 13.94 26.15
C ASN A 831 -35.71 13.30 26.02
N LEU A 832 -35.84 12.14 25.38
CA LEU A 832 -37.08 11.39 25.34
C LEU A 832 -37.38 10.69 26.68
N SER A 833 -38.66 10.59 27.02
CA SER A 833 -39.09 9.81 28.17
C SER A 833 -38.68 8.34 28.05
N ILE A 834 -38.48 7.66 29.19
CA ILE A 834 -38.14 6.22 29.21
C ILE A 834 -39.14 5.40 28.39
N LYS A 835 -40.43 5.69 28.56
CA LYS A 835 -41.51 5.01 27.82
C LYS A 835 -41.36 5.18 26.31
N GLN A 836 -41.06 6.39 25.83
CA GLN A 836 -40.86 6.62 24.39
C GLN A 836 -39.63 5.89 23.84
N ARG A 837 -38.53 5.84 24.60
CA ARG A 837 -37.34 5.06 24.21
C ARG A 837 -37.61 3.55 24.18
N GLU A 838 -38.36 3.03 25.14
CA GLU A 838 -38.79 1.63 25.15
C GLU A 838 -39.71 1.30 23.97
N ASP A 839 -40.64 2.19 23.64
CA ASP A 839 -41.54 2.01 22.50
C ASP A 839 -40.79 2.07 21.15
N LEU A 840 -39.79 2.96 21.02
CA LEU A 840 -38.89 2.97 19.86
C LEU A 840 -38.08 1.66 19.75
N SER A 841 -37.49 1.17 20.84
CA SER A 841 -36.75 -0.10 20.86
C SER A 841 -37.61 -1.31 20.47
N LYS A 842 -38.90 -1.31 20.82
CA LYS A 842 -39.84 -2.36 20.40
C LYS A 842 -40.17 -2.29 18.92
N ASN A 843 -40.37 -1.07 18.39
CA ASN A 843 -40.73 -0.86 16.98
C ASN A 843 -39.54 -1.04 16.04
N TYR A 844 -38.31 -0.84 16.54
CA TYR A 844 -37.06 -0.90 15.78
C TYR A 844 -36.02 -1.77 16.49
N PRO A 845 -36.20 -3.10 16.53
CA PRO A 845 -35.38 -4.01 17.34
C PRO A 845 -33.92 -4.12 16.89
N ASN A 846 -33.61 -3.69 15.66
CA ASN A 846 -32.26 -3.71 15.11
C ASN A 846 -31.44 -2.48 15.51
N ALA A 847 -32.08 -1.39 15.96
CA ALA A 847 -31.43 -0.16 16.37
C ALA A 847 -31.21 -0.13 17.89
N LYS A 848 -30.04 0.36 18.33
CA LYS A 848 -29.76 0.51 19.77
C LYS A 848 -30.15 1.90 20.25
N ILE A 849 -31.32 2.04 20.86
CA ILE A 849 -31.80 3.32 21.42
C ILE A 849 -31.08 3.62 22.75
N ILE A 850 -30.48 4.81 22.87
CA ILE A 850 -29.72 5.29 24.05
C ILE A 850 -30.39 6.52 24.67
#